data_AF-A0A2K3E5W2-F1
#
_entry.id   AF-A0A2K3E5W2-F1
#
_cell.length_a   1.000
_cell.length_b   1.000
_cell.length_c   1.000
_cell.angle_alpha   90.00
_cell.angle_beta   90.00
_cell.angle_gamma   90.00
#
_symmetry.space_group_name_H-M   'P 1'
#
loop_
_entity.id
_entity.type
_entity.pdbx_description
1 polymer ?
#
loop_
_entity_poly.entity_id
_entity_poly.type
_entity_poly.pdbx_seq_one_letter_code
_entity_poly.pdbx_strand_id
1 'polypeptide(L)'
;MAEAAECGPDSPSTSGRVLEGPGRQLPHRRQEHSAYTISGVSCPQSVAGSEGQEQGGRLCRLRWARCSLGRGRLLGGLAPPCLTSPTQLALLLLLLPALLYPTSLLGPELARDGLEGRGAGGTGGGGTRSRPPLAGAAAQAVAAAAGQPNTTNLGASAWLLMGGLVENTTNTAPDGQCGLRYTGMVEFAGAGCNRHEYKPGLFRMLMDAHHRQLGQSALGDRGRLLAALQRYRDGDNLTVAVIGGSIAAGQGAFDAPAFPYWLKLILEAQLPGGPQRVRMNNGAVPGTSSAYMSTCHNVHVPANADIVILEYAVNDEEMPMPHMNNAVRRPFERLIRKLLQYPRRPAVVLMHAYRWFQIPVESTGQFWVSSERQHGEFGAYYGLQQLSVKACCYHLMREGADGFAVKRPRADHNGRLQHENFIDAMLKGRAFYFDVVHPDGNTGHRVMGELAAQLVLDAWAQVSSGYNISEADAKRIAAPLPPPMLAHNLESRSDKCFIGPALQQTVLSRQGFEWVNEGKTAKLPKWGFIAEAPGAEIKFKVNTNSTAIRRQELTVELGYLRSYESMGKAVVSCEGGCKCMPWTLDGHHDQRNSQTFLHGWRVSQAEDCIIVVKVLEATSSGKHKVKISGLMVSEDPENLPFNNWAAWDWVSVASSKDPQGVFEIKNVARRSLLAAHQASSARLQQRYASIYGIGAGAQQQQEGAWEVEEPQADGLQGHGNGLH
;
A
#
# COMPACT_ATOMS: atom_id res chain seq x y z
N MET A 1 -34.80 -22.75 40.39
CA MET A 1 -35.94 -23.55 39.90
C MET A 1 -35.48 -24.22 38.62
N ALA A 2 -35.41 -25.57 38.61
CA ALA A 2 -35.05 -26.45 37.49
C ALA A 2 -33.76 -26.04 36.71
N GLU A 3 -32.56 -26.56 36.98
CA GLU A 3 -32.11 -27.98 37.03
C GLU A 3 -32.56 -28.77 35.78
N ALA A 4 -31.70 -29.30 34.90
CA ALA A 4 -30.42 -30.02 34.98
C ALA A 4 -30.61 -31.54 34.77
N ALA A 5 -29.81 -32.13 33.88
CA ALA A 5 -29.52 -33.58 33.81
C ALA A 5 -28.34 -33.85 32.86
N GLU A 6 -27.14 -34.03 33.42
CA GLU A 6 -26.17 -34.97 32.85
C GLU A 6 -26.52 -36.38 33.36
N CYS A 7 -26.13 -37.44 32.63
CA CYS A 7 -25.49 -38.63 33.22
C CYS A 7 -25.16 -39.72 32.18
N GLY A 8 -23.88 -40.07 32.11
CA GLY A 8 -23.48 -41.45 32.39
C GLY A 8 -23.42 -42.48 31.25
N PRO A 9 -22.34 -43.29 31.17
CA PRO A 9 -22.14 -44.31 30.13
C PRO A 9 -22.33 -45.76 30.64
N ASP A 10 -22.38 -46.73 29.73
CA ASP A 10 -21.98 -48.11 30.05
C ASP A 10 -21.44 -48.90 28.84
N SER A 11 -20.65 -49.93 29.13
CA SER A 11 -20.03 -50.88 28.17
C SER A 11 -20.44 -52.33 28.56
N PRO A 12 -19.84 -53.46 28.08
CA PRO A 12 -18.97 -53.72 26.92
C PRO A 12 -19.39 -55.01 26.13
N SER A 13 -18.44 -55.55 25.35
CA SER A 13 -18.20 -57.00 25.07
C SER A 13 -18.57 -57.62 23.70
N THR A 14 -17.51 -58.13 23.04
CA THR A 14 -17.39 -59.44 22.32
C THR A 14 -18.23 -59.71 21.06
N SER A 15 -17.79 -60.48 20.05
CA SER A 15 -16.46 -60.98 19.60
C SER A 15 -16.65 -61.71 18.25
N GLY A 16 -15.77 -61.56 17.24
CA GLY A 16 -15.98 -62.25 15.94
C GLY A 16 -14.77 -62.29 14.98
N ARG A 17 -14.32 -63.50 14.62
CA ARG A 17 -13.04 -63.87 13.97
C ARG A 17 -13.32 -65.12 13.08
N VAL A 18 -12.71 -65.44 11.93
CA VAL A 18 -11.59 -64.92 11.09
C VAL A 18 -11.94 -65.25 9.60
N LEU A 19 -11.03 -65.02 8.62
CA LEU A 19 -10.92 -65.61 7.24
C LEU A 19 -11.69 -64.87 6.12
N GLU A 20 -11.02 -64.30 5.10
CA GLU A 20 -10.19 -64.87 3.99
C GLU A 20 -11.02 -65.32 2.76
N GLY A 21 -10.54 -65.00 1.55
CA GLY A 21 -11.26 -65.17 0.26
C GLY A 21 -11.07 -66.56 -0.38
N PRO A 22 -11.01 -66.71 -1.73
CA PRO A 22 -11.10 -65.72 -2.80
C PRO A 22 -12.04 -66.12 -4.00
N GLY A 23 -12.10 -65.28 -5.05
CA GLY A 23 -12.03 -65.80 -6.43
C GLY A 23 -13.28 -65.92 -7.31
N ARG A 24 -13.36 -64.99 -8.28
CA ARG A 24 -13.67 -65.19 -9.72
C ARG A 24 -15.09 -65.55 -10.24
N GLN A 25 -15.37 -64.82 -11.33
CA GLN A 25 -16.06 -65.19 -12.60
C GLN A 25 -17.56 -64.90 -12.78
N LEU A 26 -17.81 -64.19 -13.88
CA LEU A 26 -19.09 -63.88 -14.54
C LEU A 26 -19.69 -65.14 -15.18
N PRO A 27 -20.98 -65.10 -15.57
CA PRO A 27 -21.22 -64.93 -17.00
C PRO A 27 -22.28 -63.87 -17.38
N HIS A 28 -22.44 -63.70 -18.69
CA HIS A 28 -23.08 -62.57 -19.38
C HIS A 28 -24.59 -62.74 -19.67
N ARG A 29 -25.26 -61.58 -19.82
CA ARG A 29 -26.41 -61.29 -20.74
C ARG A 29 -27.76 -61.96 -20.38
N ARG A 30 -28.92 -61.39 -20.71
CA ARG A 30 -29.25 -60.24 -21.60
C ARG A 30 -30.66 -59.69 -21.28
N GLN A 31 -30.87 -58.38 -21.53
CA GLN A 31 -32.16 -57.76 -21.96
C GLN A 31 -33.33 -57.75 -20.91
N GLU A 32 -34.23 -56.77 -20.87
CA GLU A 32 -34.58 -55.76 -21.90
C GLU A 32 -35.28 -54.49 -21.36
N HIS A 33 -35.22 -53.40 -22.16
CA HIS A 33 -36.11 -52.20 -22.19
C HIS A 33 -36.24 -51.28 -20.95
N SER A 34 -36.40 -49.95 -21.07
CA SER A 34 -36.26 -48.97 -22.17
C SER A 34 -36.11 -47.56 -21.52
N ALA A 35 -35.15 -46.71 -21.89
CA ALA A 35 -35.20 -45.67 -22.95
C ALA A 35 -36.10 -44.44 -22.58
N TYR A 36 -35.89 -43.18 -22.99
CA TYR A 36 -35.15 -42.55 -24.12
C TYR A 36 -34.26 -41.36 -23.63
N THR A 37 -33.04 -41.05 -24.14
CA THR A 37 -32.61 -40.56 -25.49
C THR A 37 -32.90 -39.05 -25.68
N ILE A 38 -31.94 -38.12 -25.63
CA ILE A 38 -30.86 -37.74 -26.59
C ILE A 38 -31.34 -37.03 -27.89
N SER A 39 -30.77 -35.86 -28.19
CA SER A 39 -30.18 -35.41 -29.50
C SER A 39 -30.15 -33.87 -29.62
N GLY A 40 -29.21 -33.21 -30.33
CA GLY A 40 -27.98 -33.69 -31.00
C GLY A 40 -27.72 -33.04 -32.38
N VAL A 41 -26.49 -33.19 -32.90
CA VAL A 41 -26.08 -33.03 -34.32
C VAL A 41 -25.86 -31.58 -34.84
N SER A 42 -25.00 -31.32 -35.86
CA SER A 42 -23.51 -31.29 -35.87
C SER A 42 -22.95 -31.15 -37.30
N CYS A 43 -21.90 -30.32 -37.52
CA CYS A 43 -20.85 -30.41 -38.57
C CYS A 43 -21.28 -30.36 -40.08
N PRO A 44 -20.40 -29.93 -41.03
CA PRO A 44 -19.20 -30.69 -41.45
C PRO A 44 -17.90 -29.88 -41.70
N GLN A 45 -16.78 -30.60 -41.78
CA GLN A 45 -15.52 -30.20 -42.43
C GLN A 45 -15.36 -30.98 -43.75
N SER A 46 -14.54 -30.48 -44.69
CA SER A 46 -14.11 -31.19 -45.91
C SER A 46 -12.61 -30.95 -46.19
N VAL A 47 -12.00 -31.80 -47.03
CA VAL A 47 -10.54 -31.97 -47.14
C VAL A 47 -10.04 -31.93 -48.60
N ALA A 48 -8.86 -31.32 -48.80
CA ALA A 48 -7.91 -31.40 -49.93
C ALA A 48 -8.24 -30.83 -51.32
N GLY A 49 -7.23 -30.20 -51.97
CA GLY A 49 -7.12 -30.12 -53.44
C GLY A 49 -6.39 -28.92 -54.08
N SER A 50 -5.11 -29.13 -54.48
CA SER A 50 -4.39 -28.49 -55.63
C SER A 50 -3.97 -27.00 -55.64
N GLU A 51 -2.90 -26.75 -56.41
CA GLU A 51 -2.17 -25.50 -56.65
C GLU A 51 -2.79 -24.65 -57.79
N GLY A 52 -2.43 -23.35 -57.92
CA GLY A 52 -2.77 -22.57 -59.12
C GLY A 52 -2.76 -21.03 -59.02
N GLN A 53 -1.57 -20.43 -59.11
CA GLN A 53 -1.20 -19.12 -59.71
C GLN A 53 -2.17 -17.92 -59.96
N GLU A 54 -1.59 -16.73 -59.71
CA GLU A 54 -1.72 -15.43 -60.40
C GLU A 54 -2.80 -14.36 -60.09
N GLN A 55 -2.28 -13.21 -59.61
CA GLN A 55 -2.48 -11.80 -60.02
C GLN A 55 -3.88 -11.17 -60.19
N GLY A 56 -4.07 -9.99 -59.57
CA GLY A 56 -5.06 -8.99 -60.02
C GLY A 56 -5.64 -8.10 -58.91
N GLY A 57 -5.02 -6.95 -58.62
CA GLY A 57 -5.51 -6.03 -57.57
C GLY A 57 -6.50 -4.97 -58.05
N ARG A 58 -7.26 -4.38 -57.11
CA ARG A 58 -7.70 -2.96 -57.14
C ARG A 58 -8.31 -2.52 -55.79
N LEU A 59 -8.05 -1.26 -55.42
CA LEU A 59 -8.68 -0.60 -54.27
C LEU A 59 -10.17 -0.31 -54.55
N CYS A 60 -11.00 -0.25 -53.51
CA CYS A 60 -12.00 0.82 -53.40
C CYS A 60 -12.40 1.16 -51.95
N ARG A 61 -12.81 2.40 -51.73
CA ARG A 61 -13.13 2.99 -50.42
C ARG A 61 -14.59 2.73 -50.04
N LEU A 62 -14.87 2.52 -48.74
CA LEU A 62 -16.23 2.56 -48.21
C LEU A 62 -16.53 3.94 -47.59
N ARG A 63 -17.57 4.60 -48.11
CA ARG A 63 -18.18 5.81 -47.53
C ARG A 63 -19.39 5.41 -46.67
N TRP A 64 -19.66 6.22 -45.65
CA TRP A 64 -20.89 6.16 -44.86
C TRP A 64 -22.13 6.53 -45.69
N ALA A 65 -23.25 5.86 -45.44
CA ALA A 65 -24.58 6.28 -45.89
C ALA A 65 -25.60 6.06 -44.76
N ARG A 66 -26.49 7.04 -44.56
CA ARG A 66 -27.63 6.98 -43.64
C ARG A 66 -28.75 6.15 -44.27
N CYS A 67 -29.54 5.42 -43.47
CA CYS A 67 -30.86 4.96 -43.86
C CYS A 67 -31.94 5.52 -42.92
N SER A 68 -33.09 5.85 -43.51
CA SER A 68 -34.24 6.51 -42.88
C SER A 68 -35.33 5.54 -42.46
N LEU A 69 -36.22 6.00 -41.58
CA LEU A 69 -37.34 5.25 -41.01
C LEU A 69 -38.43 4.90 -42.06
N GLY A 70 -38.94 3.67 -41.98
CA GLY A 70 -40.16 3.18 -42.62
C GLY A 70 -41.03 2.40 -41.61
N ARG A 71 -42.36 2.51 -41.71
CA ARG A 71 -43.31 2.09 -40.66
C ARG A 71 -43.66 0.59 -40.67
N GLY A 72 -43.86 0.01 -39.48
CA GLY A 72 -44.53 -1.29 -39.26
C GLY A 72 -45.09 -1.43 -37.83
N ARG A 73 -46.38 -1.76 -37.70
CA ARG A 73 -47.13 -2.08 -36.45
C ARG A 73 -46.94 -3.56 -36.06
N LEU A 74 -47.20 -4.12 -34.87
CA LEU A 74 -47.82 -3.70 -33.59
C LEU A 74 -47.54 -4.78 -32.49
N LEU A 75 -47.60 -4.43 -31.19
CA LEU A 75 -47.72 -5.30 -29.97
C LEU A 75 -46.51 -6.18 -29.54
N GLY A 76 -46.06 -6.23 -28.27
CA GLY A 76 -46.37 -5.38 -27.11
C GLY A 76 -45.70 -5.82 -25.78
N GLY A 77 -45.09 -4.85 -25.07
CA GLY A 77 -44.92 -4.82 -23.60
C GLY A 77 -43.59 -5.35 -23.01
N LEU A 78 -42.91 -4.70 -22.04
CA LEU A 78 -43.08 -3.38 -21.41
C LEU A 78 -41.68 -2.81 -21.05
N ALA A 79 -41.45 -1.51 -21.30
CA ALA A 79 -40.31 -0.74 -20.82
C ALA A 79 -40.83 0.64 -20.34
N PRO A 80 -40.17 1.30 -19.36
CA PRO A 80 -40.70 2.52 -18.74
C PRO A 80 -40.66 3.73 -19.71
N PRO A 81 -41.63 4.67 -19.62
CA PRO A 81 -41.73 5.79 -20.55
C PRO A 81 -40.75 6.92 -20.23
N CYS A 82 -40.13 7.48 -21.26
CA CYS A 82 -39.36 8.72 -21.16
C CYS A 82 -40.28 9.92 -20.94
N LEU A 83 -40.02 10.71 -19.90
CA LEU A 83 -40.67 12.01 -19.66
C LEU A 83 -40.08 13.05 -20.64
N THR A 84 -40.92 13.69 -21.46
CA THR A 84 -40.45 14.56 -22.55
C THR A 84 -41.01 15.99 -22.51
N SER A 85 -41.67 16.40 -21.42
CA SER A 85 -42.09 17.79 -21.20
C SER A 85 -41.55 18.40 -19.89
N PRO A 86 -41.20 19.70 -19.86
CA PRO A 86 -40.79 20.39 -18.63
C PRO A 86 -41.85 20.34 -17.53
N THR A 87 -43.14 20.35 -17.90
CA THR A 87 -44.27 20.24 -16.98
C THR A 87 -44.35 18.88 -16.28
N GLN A 88 -43.98 17.78 -16.94
CA GLN A 88 -43.88 16.47 -16.30
C GLN A 88 -42.71 16.41 -15.30
N LEU A 89 -41.58 17.03 -15.63
CA LEU A 89 -40.43 17.09 -14.73
C LEU A 89 -40.71 17.93 -13.46
N ALA A 90 -41.41 19.05 -13.63
CA ALA A 90 -41.86 19.89 -12.51
C ALA A 90 -42.86 19.16 -11.58
N LEU A 91 -43.79 18.38 -12.15
CA LEU A 91 -44.75 17.59 -11.36
C LEU A 91 -44.04 16.48 -10.58
N LEU A 92 -43.02 15.84 -11.15
CA LEU A 92 -42.22 14.81 -10.48
C LEU A 92 -41.42 15.40 -9.30
N LEU A 93 -40.81 16.58 -9.49
CA LEU A 93 -40.07 17.30 -8.45
C LEU A 93 -40.95 17.77 -7.28
N LEU A 94 -42.22 18.08 -7.54
CA LEU A 94 -43.20 18.43 -6.50
C LEU A 94 -43.71 17.22 -5.70
N LEU A 95 -43.71 16.01 -6.28
CA LEU A 95 -44.21 14.79 -5.63
C LEU A 95 -43.12 13.97 -4.92
N LEU A 96 -41.85 14.18 -5.27
CA LEU A 96 -40.68 13.51 -4.68
C LEU A 96 -40.61 13.53 -3.13
N PRO A 97 -40.95 14.63 -2.42
CA PRO A 97 -40.93 14.64 -0.95
C PRO A 97 -41.96 13.69 -0.31
N ALA A 98 -43.11 13.44 -0.97
CA ALA A 98 -44.18 12.62 -0.45
C ALA A 98 -43.96 11.10 -0.68
N LEU A 99 -43.04 10.74 -1.58
CA LEU A 99 -42.69 9.34 -1.89
C LEU A 99 -41.52 8.80 -1.04
N LEU A 100 -40.83 9.66 -0.29
CA LEU A 100 -39.62 9.30 0.47
C LEU A 100 -39.83 9.22 1.99
N TYR A 101 -41.04 9.48 2.50
CA TYR A 101 -41.39 9.38 3.91
C TYR A 101 -42.75 8.68 4.12
N PRO A 102 -42.77 7.38 4.46
CA PRO A 102 -43.98 6.77 5.00
C PRO A 102 -44.21 7.27 6.44
N THR A 103 -45.17 8.18 6.62
CA THR A 103 -45.63 8.60 7.95
C THR A 103 -46.40 7.47 8.63
N SER A 104 -45.84 6.92 9.70
CA SER A 104 -46.55 6.00 10.60
C SER A 104 -47.37 6.78 11.64
N LEU A 105 -48.69 6.67 11.58
CA LEU A 105 -49.64 7.16 12.60
C LEU A 105 -50.60 6.03 12.98
N LEU A 106 -51.11 6.09 14.22
CA LEU A 106 -51.76 5.05 15.06
C LEU A 106 -50.75 4.40 16.04
N GLY A 107 -51.01 4.31 17.34
CA GLY A 107 -52.13 4.75 18.18
C GLY A 107 -51.94 4.20 19.61
N PRO A 108 -52.40 4.86 20.70
CA PRO A 108 -51.93 4.55 22.06
C PRO A 108 -52.87 3.61 22.84
N GLU A 109 -52.30 2.80 23.76
CA GLU A 109 -52.89 2.16 24.96
C GLU A 109 -51.83 1.19 25.56
N LEU A 110 -51.81 0.77 26.83
CA LEU A 110 -52.25 1.36 28.12
C LEU A 110 -51.37 0.73 29.23
N ALA A 111 -51.50 1.16 30.49
CA ALA A 111 -50.58 0.86 31.59
C ALA A 111 -50.81 -0.51 32.29
N ARG A 112 -49.94 -0.78 33.31
CA ARG A 112 -49.94 -1.84 34.36
C ARG A 112 -48.92 -2.98 34.18
N ASP A 113 -48.34 -3.56 35.23
CA ASP A 113 -48.19 -3.17 36.65
C ASP A 113 -47.06 -3.98 37.30
N GLY A 114 -46.45 -3.42 38.35
CA GLY A 114 -45.74 -4.15 39.43
C GLY A 114 -44.36 -4.75 39.15
N LEU A 115 -43.52 -5.05 40.14
CA LEU A 115 -43.26 -4.58 41.52
C LEU A 115 -42.29 -5.61 42.13
N GLU A 116 -41.53 -5.19 43.17
CA GLU A 116 -40.69 -6.02 44.05
C GLU A 116 -39.42 -6.70 43.46
N GLY A 117 -38.30 -6.79 44.18
CA GLY A 117 -37.99 -6.23 45.50
C GLY A 117 -36.73 -6.86 46.16
N ARG A 118 -36.30 -6.29 47.30
CA ARG A 118 -35.10 -6.61 48.13
C ARG A 118 -33.79 -5.99 47.59
N GLY A 119 -32.96 -5.26 48.33
CA GLY A 119 -32.79 -5.07 49.80
C GLY A 119 -31.46 -5.71 50.25
N ALA A 120 -30.58 -5.15 51.10
CA ALA A 120 -30.58 -4.00 52.03
C ALA A 120 -29.12 -3.46 52.20
N GLY A 121 -28.74 -2.44 52.99
CA GLY A 121 -29.44 -1.43 53.81
C GLY A 121 -28.50 -0.69 54.80
N GLY A 122 -28.87 0.55 55.22
CA GLY A 122 -28.32 1.35 56.36
C GLY A 122 -26.88 1.92 56.23
N THR A 123 -26.47 3.03 56.86
CA THR A 123 -27.07 4.13 57.67
C THR A 123 -25.97 5.20 57.92
N GLY A 124 -26.18 6.50 58.20
CA GLY A 124 -27.40 7.34 58.24
C GLY A 124 -27.19 8.67 59.03
N GLY A 125 -27.62 9.82 58.50
CA GLY A 125 -27.58 11.17 59.14
C GLY A 125 -26.54 12.14 58.56
N GLY A 126 -26.76 13.46 58.40
CA GLY A 126 -27.98 14.28 58.55
C GLY A 126 -27.64 15.79 58.59
N GLY A 127 -28.47 16.67 57.97
CA GLY A 127 -28.49 18.10 58.36
C GLY A 127 -28.77 19.22 57.33
N THR A 128 -29.98 19.28 56.76
CA THR A 128 -30.77 20.51 56.46
C THR A 128 -30.21 21.79 55.78
N ARG A 129 -30.84 22.12 54.63
CA ARG A 129 -31.39 23.45 54.19
C ARG A 129 -30.38 24.57 53.83
N SER A 130 -30.65 25.49 52.89
CA SER A 130 -31.94 26.02 52.36
C SER A 130 -31.98 26.16 50.81
N ARG A 131 -33.10 26.70 50.27
CA ARG A 131 -33.58 26.53 48.87
C ARG A 131 -33.90 27.92 48.20
N PRO A 132 -34.62 28.04 47.05
CA PRO A 132 -34.27 28.85 45.86
C PRO A 132 -35.08 30.19 45.81
N PRO A 133 -35.58 30.82 44.69
CA PRO A 133 -36.04 30.38 43.33
C PRO A 133 -35.18 30.97 42.16
N LEU A 134 -35.16 30.53 40.88
CA LEU A 134 -36.15 30.13 39.83
C LEU A 134 -36.70 31.27 38.91
N ALA A 135 -36.99 30.88 37.66
CA ALA A 135 -37.51 31.66 36.49
C ALA A 135 -36.49 32.53 35.70
N GLY A 136 -36.56 32.64 34.36
CA GLY A 136 -37.38 31.87 33.42
C GLY A 136 -37.41 32.41 31.97
N ALA A 137 -37.63 31.50 31.02
CA ALA A 137 -38.27 31.67 29.71
C ALA A 137 -37.62 32.45 28.53
N ALA A 138 -37.69 31.78 27.38
CA ALA A 138 -38.05 32.26 26.04
C ALA A 138 -37.01 33.00 25.16
N ALA A 139 -36.69 32.34 24.04
CA ALA A 139 -36.19 32.98 22.83
C ALA A 139 -37.34 33.55 21.98
N GLN A 140 -37.05 34.57 21.17
CA GLN A 140 -37.77 34.85 19.93
C GLN A 140 -36.82 35.47 18.91
N ALA A 141 -36.93 35.03 17.66
CA ALA A 141 -36.22 35.59 16.51
C ALA A 141 -37.22 36.33 15.61
N VAL A 142 -36.82 37.49 15.09
CA VAL A 142 -37.45 38.14 13.93
C VAL A 142 -36.35 38.66 13.01
N ALA A 143 -36.61 38.63 11.70
CA ALA A 143 -35.60 38.68 10.65
C ALA A 143 -35.37 40.08 10.04
N ALA A 144 -34.22 40.19 9.38
CA ALA A 144 -33.97 40.89 8.11
C ALA A 144 -34.44 42.35 7.89
N ALA A 145 -33.45 43.21 7.59
CA ALA A 145 -33.52 44.16 6.48
C ALA A 145 -32.10 44.49 5.95
N ALA A 146 -31.94 44.58 4.63
CA ALA A 146 -30.71 45.02 3.99
C ALA A 146 -30.68 46.54 3.81
N GLY A 147 -29.49 47.16 3.74
CA GLY A 147 -29.37 48.61 3.57
C GLY A 147 -27.94 49.17 3.53
N GLN A 148 -27.26 48.98 2.39
CA GLN A 148 -26.22 49.88 1.89
C GLN A 148 -26.64 50.35 0.48
N PRO A 149 -26.07 51.41 -0.12
CA PRO A 149 -24.91 52.19 0.33
C PRO A 149 -25.17 53.71 0.40
N ASN A 150 -24.16 54.48 0.80
CA ASN A 150 -23.97 55.82 0.22
C ASN A 150 -22.48 56.20 0.16
N THR A 151 -22.13 57.04 -0.81
CA THR A 151 -20.77 57.17 -1.36
C THR A 151 -20.05 58.47 -0.97
N THR A 152 -18.76 58.55 -1.38
CA THR A 152 -17.96 59.78 -1.59
C THR A 152 -17.66 60.70 -0.39
N ASN A 153 -16.38 60.84 -0.05
CA ASN A 153 -15.62 61.97 -0.63
C ASN A 153 -14.09 61.82 -0.59
N LEU A 154 -13.43 62.68 -1.37
CA LEU A 154 -11.98 62.73 -1.66
C LEU A 154 -11.17 63.49 -0.59
N GLY A 155 -9.85 63.32 -0.56
CA GLY A 155 -8.95 64.22 0.18
C GLY A 155 -7.51 63.74 0.35
N ALA A 156 -6.64 64.00 -0.64
CA ALA A 156 -5.19 63.83 -0.48
C ALA A 156 -4.52 65.14 -0.05
N SER A 157 -3.52 65.07 0.84
CA SER A 157 -2.47 66.10 1.01
C SER A 157 -1.31 65.56 1.84
N ALA A 158 -0.09 65.76 1.36
CA ALA A 158 1.15 65.44 2.07
C ALA A 158 1.87 66.74 2.47
N TRP A 159 2.58 66.74 3.60
CA TRP A 159 3.53 67.79 3.99
C TRP A 159 4.78 67.21 4.67
N LEU A 160 5.94 67.73 4.28
CA LEU A 160 7.26 67.45 4.85
C LEU A 160 7.57 68.35 6.06
N LEU A 161 8.55 67.96 6.87
CA LEU A 161 9.66 68.75 7.49
C LEU A 161 10.44 67.78 8.41
N MET A 162 11.70 67.39 8.19
CA MET A 162 13.01 68.11 8.17
C MET A 162 13.77 68.09 9.52
N GLY A 163 15.02 67.57 9.48
CA GLY A 163 16.06 67.66 10.55
C GLY A 163 15.99 66.60 11.66
N GLY A 164 17.09 66.06 12.19
CA GLY A 164 18.51 66.19 11.84
C GLY A 164 19.45 65.68 12.95
N LEU A 165 20.75 65.53 12.63
CA LEU A 165 21.92 65.27 13.51
C LEU A 165 22.23 63.83 13.99
N VAL A 166 23.52 63.67 14.30
CA VAL A 166 24.30 62.44 14.53
C VAL A 166 25.16 62.63 15.80
N GLU A 167 25.62 61.51 16.37
CA GLU A 167 26.78 61.35 17.29
C GLU A 167 26.58 61.38 18.83
N ASN A 168 26.72 60.17 19.41
CA ASN A 168 27.78 59.74 20.34
C ASN A 168 27.49 59.46 21.85
N THR A 169 28.29 58.52 22.37
CA THR A 169 28.59 58.16 23.78
C THR A 169 27.60 57.34 24.64
N THR A 170 27.93 56.06 24.76
CA THR A 170 27.98 55.21 25.98
C THR A 170 27.13 55.56 27.22
N ASN A 171 26.21 54.65 27.60
CA ASN A 171 26.18 54.07 28.96
C ASN A 171 25.33 52.79 29.04
N THR A 172 25.59 51.96 30.05
CA THR A 172 25.02 50.60 30.21
C THR A 172 23.87 50.51 31.21
N ALA A 173 22.92 49.60 30.91
CA ALA A 173 21.92 48.97 31.80
C ALA A 173 20.71 49.81 32.26
N PRO A 174 19.59 49.18 32.71
CA PRO A 174 19.25 47.74 32.65
C PRO A 174 17.93 47.44 31.86
N ASP A 175 17.65 46.15 31.70
CA ASP A 175 16.35 45.49 31.51
C ASP A 175 15.28 46.08 30.56
N GLY A 176 15.04 45.32 29.48
CA GLY A 176 13.67 44.94 29.13
C GLY A 176 12.85 45.89 28.24
N GLN A 177 13.08 45.82 26.92
CA GLN A 177 11.99 45.88 25.92
C GLN A 177 12.48 45.45 24.52
N CYS A 178 12.08 44.26 24.07
CA CYS A 178 12.24 43.83 22.68
C CYS A 178 11.08 44.36 21.82
N GLY A 179 11.41 45.18 20.81
CA GLY A 179 10.43 45.65 19.82
C GLY A 179 9.91 44.55 18.90
N LEU A 180 8.65 44.69 18.48
CA LEU A 180 7.88 43.71 17.71
C LEU A 180 8.55 43.29 16.38
N ARG A 181 8.60 41.99 16.13
CA ARG A 181 8.70 41.39 14.78
C ARG A 181 7.67 40.27 14.64
N TYR A 182 7.14 40.13 13.43
CA TYR A 182 5.90 39.41 13.11
C TYR A 182 5.97 37.90 13.41
N THR A 183 4.86 37.31 13.86
CA THR A 183 4.84 36.03 14.59
C THR A 183 3.84 35.00 14.06
N GLY A 184 4.13 33.72 14.35
CA GLY A 184 3.17 32.62 14.25
C GLY A 184 3.74 31.24 14.60
N MET A 185 3.65 30.71 15.84
CA MET A 185 3.74 31.35 17.16
C MET A 185 4.07 30.27 18.22
N VAL A 186 5.27 30.33 18.81
CA VAL A 186 5.58 29.87 20.18
C VAL A 186 6.56 30.91 20.74
N GLU A 187 6.27 31.48 21.90
CA GLU A 187 7.06 32.58 22.47
C GLU A 187 8.41 32.10 23.02
N PHE A 188 9.48 32.79 22.62
CA PHE A 188 10.75 32.78 23.36
C PHE A 188 11.23 34.21 23.53
N ALA A 189 11.33 34.64 24.80
CA ALA A 189 11.80 35.97 25.15
C ALA A 189 13.31 36.10 24.86
N GLY A 190 13.70 37.21 24.24
CA GLY A 190 15.10 37.49 23.91
C GLY A 190 15.91 37.89 25.14
N ALA A 191 16.70 36.95 25.66
CA ALA A 191 17.91 37.23 26.42
C ALA A 191 19.12 36.74 25.61
N GLY A 192 20.22 37.50 25.59
CA GLY A 192 21.38 37.20 24.76
C GLY A 192 22.10 35.92 25.17
N CYS A 193 21.78 34.80 24.52
CA CYS A 193 22.52 33.54 24.66
C CYS A 193 23.42 33.31 23.44
N ASN A 194 24.66 33.79 23.50
CA ASN A 194 25.71 33.56 22.49
C ASN A 194 26.23 32.10 22.52
N ARG A 195 25.35 31.10 22.57
CA ARG A 195 25.71 29.68 22.70
C ARG A 195 24.96 28.71 21.76
N HIS A 196 24.07 29.20 20.92
CA HIS A 196 23.34 28.38 19.93
C HIS A 196 23.35 28.98 18.52
N GLU A 197 24.51 29.44 18.04
CA GLU A 197 24.70 29.73 16.61
C GLU A 197 24.92 28.43 15.81
N TYR A 198 23.87 27.61 15.71
CA TYR A 198 23.81 26.55 14.71
C TYR A 198 23.30 27.16 13.39
N LYS A 199 24.20 27.33 12.41
CA LYS A 199 23.87 27.71 11.04
C LYS A 199 23.87 26.45 10.16
N PRO A 200 22.71 25.77 9.98
CA PRO A 200 22.62 24.64 9.04
C PRO A 200 22.93 25.10 7.62
N GLY A 201 23.40 24.17 6.79
CA GLY A 201 23.81 24.46 5.41
C GLY A 201 22.65 25.01 4.57
N LEU A 202 22.96 25.85 3.57
CA LEU A 202 21.99 26.43 2.64
C LEU A 202 21.39 25.35 1.69
N PHE A 203 20.52 24.49 2.22
CA PHE A 203 19.66 23.65 1.39
C PHE A 203 18.57 24.55 0.77
N ARG A 204 18.76 24.91 -0.50
CA ARG A 204 17.73 25.61 -1.27
C ARG A 204 16.59 24.65 -1.57
N MET A 205 15.43 24.87 -0.97
CA MET A 205 14.19 24.19 -1.35
C MET A 205 13.79 24.56 -2.79
N LEU A 206 13.16 23.63 -3.51
CA LEU A 206 12.52 23.87 -4.81
C LEU A 206 11.21 24.62 -4.62
N MET A 207 10.41 24.19 -3.63
CA MET A 207 9.16 24.86 -3.29
C MET A 207 9.40 26.09 -2.41
N ASP A 208 8.45 27.03 -2.42
CA ASP A 208 8.33 28.03 -1.35
C ASP A 208 7.72 27.42 -0.06
N ALA A 209 7.65 28.21 1.01
CA ALA A 209 7.13 27.76 2.29
C ALA A 209 5.61 27.48 2.26
N HIS A 210 4.84 28.24 1.46
CA HIS A 210 3.39 28.13 1.39
C HIS A 210 2.97 26.79 0.78
N HIS A 211 3.55 26.38 -0.35
CA HIS A 211 3.26 25.09 -0.97
C HIS A 211 3.73 23.90 -0.11
N ARG A 212 4.82 24.05 0.66
CA ARG A 212 5.23 23.04 1.66
C ARG A 212 4.25 22.92 2.83
N GLN A 213 3.61 24.02 3.23
CA GLN A 213 2.56 24.01 4.26
C GLN A 213 1.25 23.42 3.72
N LEU A 214 0.80 23.79 2.51
CA LEU A 214 -0.37 23.19 1.86
C LEU A 214 -0.21 21.67 1.66
N GLY A 215 1.01 21.22 1.40
CA GLY A 215 1.32 19.79 1.32
C GLY A 215 1.19 19.04 2.65
N GLN A 216 1.12 19.69 3.82
CA GLN A 216 0.80 19.05 5.10
C GLN A 216 -0.72 18.96 5.29
N SER A 217 -1.37 18.10 4.49
CA SER A 217 -2.84 18.01 4.40
C SER A 217 -3.54 17.62 5.70
N ALA A 218 -2.83 17.02 6.68
CA ALA A 218 -3.28 16.95 8.06
C ALA A 218 -2.10 16.92 9.04
N LEU A 219 -2.17 17.73 10.11
CA LEU A 219 -1.14 17.75 11.16
C LEU A 219 -1.19 16.53 12.10
N GLY A 220 -2.38 15.94 12.30
CA GLY A 220 -2.58 14.80 13.20
C GLY A 220 -2.14 15.06 14.65
N ASP A 221 -1.91 13.97 15.39
CA ASP A 221 -1.25 13.97 16.69
C ASP A 221 0.27 13.97 16.52
N ARG A 222 0.92 15.09 16.84
CA ARG A 222 2.37 15.25 16.72
C ARG A 222 3.16 14.63 17.87
N GLY A 223 2.53 14.08 18.91
CA GLY A 223 3.20 13.61 20.13
C GLY A 223 4.31 12.59 19.86
N ARG A 224 4.07 11.61 18.98
CA ARG A 224 5.09 10.60 18.59
C ARG A 224 6.29 11.22 17.87
N LEU A 225 6.05 12.20 17.00
CA LEU A 225 7.09 12.91 16.24
C LEU A 225 7.93 13.81 17.16
N LEU A 226 7.27 14.52 18.08
CA LEU A 226 7.94 15.33 19.09
C LEU A 226 8.76 14.45 20.05
N ALA A 227 8.25 13.28 20.45
CA ALA A 227 8.99 12.32 21.30
C ALA A 227 10.21 11.71 20.58
N ALA A 228 10.09 11.40 19.28
CA ALA A 228 11.21 10.98 18.45
C ALA A 228 12.32 12.05 18.41
N LEU A 229 11.93 13.30 18.14
CA LEU A 229 12.87 14.41 18.03
C LEU A 229 13.42 14.86 19.38
N GLN A 230 12.69 14.69 20.49
CA GLN A 230 13.23 14.89 21.83
C GLN A 230 14.37 13.92 22.13
N ARG A 231 14.19 12.62 21.87
CA ARG A 231 15.27 11.64 22.04
C ARG A 231 16.50 12.00 21.20
N TYR A 232 16.28 12.48 19.97
CA TYR A 232 17.34 12.98 19.10
C TYR A 232 18.01 14.27 19.61
N ARG A 233 17.29 15.19 20.25
CA ARG A 233 17.90 16.33 20.95
C ARG A 233 18.77 15.84 22.12
N ASP A 234 18.26 14.88 22.88
CA ASP A 234 18.82 14.44 24.16
C ASP A 234 20.00 13.46 24.00
N GLY A 235 20.27 12.95 22.79
CA GLY A 235 21.52 12.24 22.46
C GLY A 235 21.40 11.11 21.43
N ASP A 236 20.21 10.54 21.25
CA ASP A 236 19.99 9.40 20.35
C ASP A 236 20.24 9.73 18.86
N ASN A 237 20.40 8.69 18.04
CA ASN A 237 20.31 8.83 16.59
C ASN A 237 18.84 8.90 16.16
N LEU A 238 18.54 9.66 15.09
CA LEU A 238 17.20 9.71 14.49
C LEU A 238 17.12 8.65 13.38
N THR A 239 16.29 7.64 13.57
CA THR A 239 16.06 6.58 12.56
C THR A 239 14.75 6.82 11.82
N VAL A 240 14.84 7.24 10.56
CA VAL A 240 13.70 7.40 9.65
C VAL A 240 13.62 6.19 8.73
N ALA A 241 12.47 5.52 8.69
CA ALA A 241 12.16 4.50 7.71
C ALA A 241 11.19 5.05 6.66
N VAL A 242 11.34 4.63 5.41
CA VAL A 242 10.35 4.82 4.36
C VAL A 242 9.96 3.46 3.80
N ILE A 243 8.65 3.22 3.72
CA ILE A 243 8.07 2.03 3.10
C ILE A 243 6.98 2.46 2.11
N GLY A 244 6.88 1.74 1.01
CA GLY A 244 5.96 2.09 -0.06
C GLY A 244 6.18 1.30 -1.33
N GLY A 245 5.53 1.76 -2.39
CA GLY A 245 5.59 1.18 -3.73
C GLY A 245 6.79 1.63 -4.56
N SER A 246 6.58 1.74 -5.88
CA SER A 246 7.64 2.03 -6.86
C SER A 246 8.18 3.46 -6.76
N ILE A 247 7.35 4.40 -6.31
CA ILE A 247 7.76 5.80 -6.08
C ILE A 247 8.69 5.86 -4.87
N ALA A 248 8.30 5.33 -3.70
CA ALA A 248 9.20 5.24 -2.54
C ALA A 248 10.51 4.48 -2.82
N ALA A 249 10.47 3.42 -3.63
CA ALA A 249 11.67 2.71 -4.10
C ALA A 249 12.56 3.54 -5.06
N GLY A 250 12.04 4.63 -5.64
CA GLY A 250 12.80 5.55 -6.49
C GLY A 250 12.76 5.26 -7.99
N GLN A 251 11.71 4.61 -8.50
CA GLN A 251 11.44 4.66 -9.94
C GLN A 251 11.13 6.13 -10.35
N GLY A 252 11.58 6.54 -11.53
CA GLY A 252 11.58 7.93 -11.99
C GLY A 252 12.74 8.81 -11.48
N ALA A 253 13.43 8.40 -10.42
CA ALA A 253 14.65 9.06 -9.94
C ALA A 253 15.90 8.66 -10.75
N PHE A 254 15.88 8.96 -12.06
CA PHE A 254 16.85 8.49 -13.04
C PHE A 254 18.24 9.16 -12.88
N ASP A 255 18.28 10.49 -12.95
CA ASP A 255 19.51 11.30 -12.90
C ASP A 255 19.62 12.22 -11.66
N ALA A 256 18.72 12.03 -10.70
CA ALA A 256 18.70 12.72 -9.41
C ALA A 256 18.16 11.79 -8.30
N PRO A 257 18.29 12.15 -7.01
CA PRO A 257 17.83 11.31 -5.90
C PRO A 257 16.33 10.98 -5.91
N ALA A 258 16.00 9.82 -5.32
CA ALA A 258 14.63 9.47 -4.94
C ALA A 258 14.22 10.20 -3.66
N PHE A 259 12.91 10.37 -3.42
CA PHE A 259 12.42 11.15 -2.28
C PHE A 259 12.98 10.75 -0.90
N PRO A 260 13.21 9.46 -0.56
CA PRO A 260 13.79 9.11 0.74
C PRO A 260 15.25 9.56 0.89
N TYR A 261 15.98 9.67 -0.22
CA TYR A 261 17.34 10.20 -0.21
C TYR A 261 17.36 11.74 -0.22
N TRP A 262 16.40 12.40 -0.87
CA TRP A 262 16.19 13.85 -0.70
C TRP A 262 15.87 14.19 0.75
N LEU A 263 14.94 13.46 1.38
CA LEU A 263 14.63 13.58 2.81
C LEU A 263 15.89 13.42 3.67
N LYS A 264 16.69 12.38 3.43
CA LYS A 264 18.00 12.18 4.10
C LYS A 264 18.90 13.41 3.95
N LEU A 265 19.14 13.88 2.73
CA LEU A 265 20.03 15.02 2.45
C LEU A 265 19.57 16.30 3.17
N ILE A 266 18.26 16.57 3.21
CA ILE A 266 17.72 17.74 3.90
C ILE A 266 17.92 17.61 5.42
N LEU A 267 17.54 16.48 6.00
CA LEU A 267 17.70 16.26 7.44
C LEU A 267 19.17 16.27 7.88
N GLU A 268 20.08 15.70 7.07
CA GLU A 268 21.52 15.75 7.34
C GLU A 268 22.12 17.16 7.26
N ALA A 269 21.57 18.03 6.41
CA ALA A 269 22.01 19.42 6.29
C ALA A 269 21.41 20.35 7.35
N GLN A 270 20.23 20.00 7.90
CA GLN A 270 19.42 20.86 8.77
C GLN A 270 19.36 20.43 10.25
N LEU A 271 19.80 19.21 10.60
CA LEU A 271 19.75 18.70 11.98
C LEU A 271 21.16 18.54 12.62
N PRO A 272 21.32 18.79 13.93
CA PRO A 272 22.62 18.79 14.61
C PRO A 272 23.32 17.41 14.65
N GLY A 273 24.51 17.37 14.06
CA GLY A 273 25.32 16.15 13.89
C GLY A 273 25.06 15.43 12.56
N GLY A 274 24.06 15.87 11.78
CA GLY A 274 23.86 15.52 10.37
C GLY A 274 24.07 14.03 10.04
N PRO A 275 24.96 13.68 9.09
CA PRO A 275 25.15 12.30 8.63
C PRO A 275 25.71 11.35 9.70
N GLN A 276 26.24 11.86 10.81
CA GLN A 276 26.66 10.99 11.91
C GLN A 276 25.49 10.50 12.76
N ARG A 277 24.36 11.22 12.80
CA ARG A 277 23.23 10.94 13.70
C ARG A 277 21.89 10.71 13.00
N VAL A 278 21.73 11.12 11.74
CA VAL A 278 20.57 10.78 10.91
C VAL A 278 20.79 9.41 10.27
N ARG A 279 19.79 8.54 10.36
CA ARG A 279 19.76 7.21 9.72
C ARG A 279 18.49 7.11 8.88
N MET A 280 18.63 6.59 7.66
CA MET A 280 17.54 6.50 6.68
C MET A 280 17.50 5.09 6.11
N ASN A 281 16.43 4.34 6.41
CA ASN A 281 16.15 3.03 5.83
C ASN A 281 15.07 3.16 4.75
N ASN A 282 15.41 2.93 3.48
CA ASN A 282 14.40 2.80 2.43
C ASN A 282 14.02 1.32 2.23
N GLY A 283 12.95 0.90 2.91
CA GLY A 283 12.36 -0.44 2.85
C GLY A 283 11.23 -0.56 1.81
N ALA A 284 11.16 0.33 0.82
CA ALA A 284 10.14 0.28 -0.21
C ALA A 284 10.41 -0.79 -1.28
N VAL A 285 9.35 -1.47 -1.72
CA VAL A 285 9.41 -2.49 -2.77
C VAL A 285 8.45 -2.07 -3.89
N PRO A 286 8.94 -1.83 -5.13
CA PRO A 286 8.08 -1.49 -6.26
C PRO A 286 6.96 -2.50 -6.48
N GLY A 287 5.90 -2.12 -7.20
CA GLY A 287 4.86 -3.07 -7.63
C GLY A 287 4.17 -3.85 -6.50
N THR A 288 4.29 -3.40 -5.26
CA THR A 288 3.58 -3.96 -4.10
C THR A 288 2.47 -3.01 -3.64
N SER A 289 1.47 -3.57 -2.96
CA SER A 289 0.43 -2.84 -2.25
C SER A 289 0.69 -2.87 -0.74
N SER A 290 -0.11 -2.14 0.02
CA SER A 290 -0.07 -2.18 1.49
C SER A 290 -0.36 -3.57 2.07
N ALA A 291 -1.02 -4.46 1.32
CA ALA A 291 -1.28 -5.85 1.73
C ALA A 291 0.01 -6.69 1.87
N TYR A 292 0.95 -6.51 0.95
CA TYR A 292 2.28 -7.11 1.08
C TYR A 292 3.00 -6.55 2.31
N MET A 293 3.01 -5.23 2.47
CA MET A 293 3.74 -4.57 3.55
C MET A 293 3.13 -4.84 4.93
N SER A 294 1.80 -4.99 5.05
CA SER A 294 1.14 -5.48 6.28
C SER A 294 1.70 -6.84 6.72
N THR A 295 2.06 -7.68 5.76
CA THR A 295 2.57 -9.03 6.01
C THR A 295 4.08 -9.02 6.29
N CYS A 296 4.85 -8.17 5.60
CA CYS A 296 6.32 -8.15 5.60
C CYS A 296 7.00 -6.96 6.30
N HIS A 297 6.27 -6.07 6.99
CA HIS A 297 6.86 -4.91 7.69
C HIS A 297 8.07 -5.26 8.58
N ASN A 298 8.09 -6.45 9.18
CA ASN A 298 9.15 -6.95 10.06
C ASN A 298 10.53 -7.03 9.36
N VAL A 299 10.55 -7.37 8.06
CA VAL A 299 11.78 -7.36 7.25
C VAL A 299 12.04 -6.03 6.56
N HIS A 300 11.15 -5.03 6.63
CA HIS A 300 11.26 -3.75 5.90
C HIS A 300 11.48 -2.51 6.77
N VAL A 301 11.09 -2.56 8.03
CA VAL A 301 11.18 -1.44 8.97
C VAL A 301 12.06 -1.85 10.15
N PRO A 302 13.17 -1.13 10.42
CA PRO A 302 13.98 -1.37 11.61
C PRO A 302 13.15 -1.28 12.90
N ALA A 303 13.33 -2.21 13.83
CA ALA A 303 12.61 -2.21 15.12
C ALA A 303 12.86 -0.94 15.96
N ASN A 304 13.97 -0.24 15.71
CA ASN A 304 14.35 1.02 16.34
C ASN A 304 13.93 2.28 15.55
N ALA A 305 13.10 2.17 14.50
CA ALA A 305 12.61 3.33 13.76
C ALA A 305 11.87 4.32 14.68
N ASP A 306 12.18 5.61 14.56
CA ASP A 306 11.55 6.70 15.29
C ASP A 306 10.46 7.40 14.44
N ILE A 307 10.61 7.38 13.12
CA ILE A 307 9.65 7.92 12.14
C ILE A 307 9.49 6.89 11.00
N VAL A 308 8.26 6.63 10.57
CA VAL A 308 7.95 5.80 9.40
C VAL A 308 7.10 6.60 8.42
N ILE A 309 7.62 6.84 7.22
CA ILE A 309 6.84 7.39 6.10
C ILE A 309 6.22 6.23 5.32
N LEU A 310 4.89 6.25 5.16
CA LEU A 310 4.10 5.20 4.51
C LEU A 310 3.48 5.72 3.22
N GLU A 311 3.86 5.15 2.07
CA GLU A 311 3.45 5.61 0.73
C GLU A 311 2.86 4.46 -0.10
N TYR A 312 1.52 4.41 -0.22
CA TYR A 312 0.81 3.45 -1.09
C TYR A 312 -0.37 4.09 -1.85
N ALA A 313 -0.48 5.42 -1.89
CA ALA A 313 -1.68 6.11 -2.38
C ALA A 313 -1.98 5.85 -3.88
N VAL A 314 -0.96 5.55 -4.68
CA VAL A 314 -1.09 5.17 -6.10
C VAL A 314 -0.98 3.66 -6.35
N ASN A 315 -0.72 2.87 -5.31
CA ASN A 315 -0.45 1.42 -5.38
C ASN A 315 -1.64 0.59 -4.90
N ASP A 316 -2.31 1.03 -3.85
CA ASP A 316 -3.59 0.47 -3.45
C ASP A 316 -4.68 0.96 -4.41
N GLU A 317 -5.57 0.06 -4.83
CA GLU A 317 -6.67 0.40 -5.74
C GLU A 317 -7.72 1.29 -5.05
N GLU A 318 -8.14 2.37 -5.73
CA GLU A 318 -9.29 3.18 -5.31
C GLU A 318 -10.58 2.44 -5.69
N MET A 319 -11.29 1.92 -4.68
CA MET A 319 -12.49 1.10 -4.90
C MET A 319 -13.76 1.99 -4.88
N PRO A 320 -14.49 2.14 -6.00
CA PRO A 320 -15.49 3.20 -6.18
C PRO A 320 -16.87 2.94 -5.53
N MET A 321 -17.03 1.90 -4.71
CA MET A 321 -18.30 1.52 -4.06
C MET A 321 -18.13 1.33 -2.54
N PRO A 322 -19.16 1.59 -1.71
CA PRO A 322 -19.01 2.33 -0.44
C PRO A 322 -18.39 1.58 0.74
N HIS A 323 -17.92 0.34 0.57
CA HIS A 323 -17.41 -0.46 1.68
C HIS A 323 -15.92 -0.22 1.92
N MET A 324 -15.61 0.66 2.89
CA MET A 324 -14.25 0.81 3.45
C MET A 324 -13.70 -0.47 4.07
N ASN A 325 -14.56 -1.41 4.48
CA ASN A 325 -14.15 -2.73 4.97
C ASN A 325 -14.04 -3.71 3.78
N ASN A 326 -12.86 -3.79 3.17
CA ASN A 326 -12.59 -4.62 1.98
C ASN A 326 -11.14 -5.16 1.97
N ALA A 327 -10.83 -6.08 1.05
CA ALA A 327 -9.52 -6.74 0.95
C ALA A 327 -8.32 -5.80 0.70
N VAL A 328 -8.53 -4.60 0.14
CA VAL A 328 -7.47 -3.60 -0.09
C VAL A 328 -7.24 -2.74 1.17
N ARG A 329 -8.31 -2.40 1.89
CA ARG A 329 -8.26 -1.49 3.05
C ARG A 329 -8.00 -2.18 4.39
N ARG A 330 -8.46 -3.43 4.55
CA ARG A 330 -8.21 -4.23 5.77
C ARG A 330 -6.70 -4.36 6.07
N PRO A 331 -5.82 -4.69 5.09
CA PRO A 331 -4.38 -4.76 5.35
C PRO A 331 -3.72 -3.39 5.60
N PHE A 332 -4.17 -2.32 4.92
CA PHE A 332 -3.62 -0.97 5.15
C PHE A 332 -3.77 -0.53 6.62
N GLU A 333 -4.94 -0.79 7.22
CA GLU A 333 -5.15 -0.55 8.64
C GLU A 333 -4.27 -1.43 9.53
N ARG A 334 -4.18 -2.75 9.25
CA ARG A 334 -3.32 -3.65 10.02
C ARG A 334 -1.87 -3.17 10.01
N LEU A 335 -1.37 -2.74 8.86
CA LEU A 335 -0.04 -2.14 8.71
C LEU A 335 0.14 -0.91 9.62
N ILE A 336 -0.76 0.09 9.56
CA ILE A 336 -0.73 1.26 10.45
C ILE A 336 -0.64 0.83 11.92
N ARG A 337 -1.53 -0.09 12.34
CA ARG A 337 -1.64 -0.54 13.72
C ARG A 337 -0.38 -1.26 14.19
N LYS A 338 0.27 -2.05 13.34
CA LYS A 338 1.57 -2.68 13.65
C LYS A 338 2.67 -1.65 13.79
N LEU A 339 2.81 -0.71 12.84
CA LEU A 339 3.85 0.31 12.87
C LEU A 339 3.77 1.19 14.14
N LEU A 340 2.57 1.60 14.55
CA LEU A 340 2.35 2.35 15.80
C LEU A 340 2.70 1.55 17.08
N GLN A 341 2.84 0.23 16.98
CA GLN A 341 3.22 -0.68 18.07
C GLN A 341 4.70 -1.08 18.06
N TYR A 342 5.52 -0.56 17.14
CA TYR A 342 6.97 -0.77 17.18
C TYR A 342 7.58 -0.27 18.50
N PRO A 343 8.68 -0.88 18.99
CA PRO A 343 9.25 -0.59 20.31
C PRO A 343 9.47 0.88 20.64
N ARG A 344 9.93 1.68 19.65
CA ARG A 344 10.20 3.12 19.80
C ARG A 344 8.97 4.02 19.64
N ARG A 345 7.77 3.43 19.49
CA ARG A 345 6.47 4.07 19.26
C ARG A 345 6.54 5.14 18.15
N PRO A 346 7.01 4.80 16.95
CA PRO A 346 7.34 5.77 15.91
C PRO A 346 6.16 6.64 15.51
N ALA A 347 6.47 7.84 15.01
CA ALA A 347 5.52 8.63 14.25
C ALA A 347 5.27 7.94 12.91
N VAL A 348 4.02 7.62 12.59
CA VAL A 348 3.62 7.08 11.29
C VAL A 348 3.02 8.23 10.49
N VAL A 349 3.63 8.56 9.35
CA VAL A 349 3.26 9.66 8.47
C VAL A 349 2.76 9.08 7.16
N LEU A 350 1.55 9.43 6.74
CA LEU A 350 1.03 9.06 5.43
C LEU A 350 1.60 10.00 4.37
N MET A 351 2.26 9.47 3.35
CA MET A 351 2.69 10.21 2.17
C MET A 351 1.81 9.82 0.99
N HIS A 352 0.99 10.76 0.54
CA HIS A 352 0.09 10.59 -0.58
C HIS A 352 0.76 11.06 -1.87
N ALA A 353 1.40 10.12 -2.55
CA ALA A 353 1.79 10.30 -3.94
C ALA A 353 0.54 10.56 -4.82
N TYR A 354 0.75 11.31 -5.90
CA TYR A 354 -0.29 11.64 -6.87
C TYR A 354 0.19 11.28 -8.27
N ARG A 355 -0.72 10.80 -9.12
CA ARG A 355 -0.46 10.46 -10.52
C ARG A 355 -1.28 11.36 -11.44
N TRP A 356 -0.60 12.19 -12.22
CA TRP A 356 -1.26 13.08 -13.19
C TRP A 356 -1.82 12.33 -14.40
N PHE A 357 -1.00 11.49 -15.06
CA PHE A 357 -1.39 10.78 -16.28
C PHE A 357 -2.20 9.53 -15.94
N GLN A 358 -3.38 9.39 -16.56
CA GLN A 358 -4.33 8.33 -16.24
C GLN A 358 -4.73 7.55 -17.49
N ILE A 359 -5.30 6.36 -17.29
CA ILE A 359 -5.94 5.57 -18.34
C ILE A 359 -7.39 5.34 -17.87
N PRO A 360 -8.42 5.68 -18.66
CA PRO A 360 -8.35 6.30 -19.99
C PRO A 360 -7.80 7.73 -19.93
N VAL A 361 -7.25 8.23 -21.04
CA VAL A 361 -6.42 9.47 -21.07
C VAL A 361 -7.21 10.71 -20.67
N GLU A 362 -8.52 10.69 -20.91
CA GLU A 362 -9.51 11.71 -20.52
C GLU A 362 -9.59 11.93 -19.00
N SER A 363 -9.11 10.97 -18.20
CA SER A 363 -8.98 11.08 -16.74
C SER A 363 -7.68 11.77 -16.28
N THR A 364 -6.80 12.15 -17.21
CA THR A 364 -5.53 12.82 -16.89
C THR A 364 -5.77 14.18 -16.24
N GLY A 365 -5.07 14.42 -15.12
CA GLY A 365 -5.24 15.63 -14.32
C GLY A 365 -6.51 15.68 -13.48
N GLN A 366 -7.23 14.57 -13.27
CA GLN A 366 -8.31 14.51 -12.28
C GLN A 366 -7.71 14.56 -10.85
N PHE A 367 -8.13 15.54 -10.05
CA PHE A 367 -7.55 15.81 -8.72
C PHE A 367 -7.74 14.63 -7.74
N TRP A 368 -8.90 13.97 -7.76
CA TRP A 368 -9.27 13.01 -6.70
C TRP A 368 -8.69 11.61 -6.88
N VAL A 369 -8.07 11.27 -8.01
CA VAL A 369 -7.68 9.89 -8.37
C VAL A 369 -6.45 9.43 -7.58
N SER A 370 -6.71 8.82 -6.42
CA SER A 370 -5.77 8.04 -5.60
C SER A 370 -6.48 7.45 -4.38
N SER A 371 -5.88 6.42 -3.76
CA SER A 371 -6.33 5.89 -2.47
C SER A 371 -6.28 6.91 -1.30
N GLU A 372 -5.70 8.09 -1.51
CA GLU A 372 -5.53 9.16 -0.50
C GLU A 372 -6.79 9.49 0.29
N ARG A 373 -7.98 9.54 -0.35
CA ARG A 373 -9.23 9.81 0.37
C ARG A 373 -9.48 8.74 1.44
N GLN A 374 -9.33 7.48 1.06
CA GLN A 374 -9.60 6.33 1.93
C GLN A 374 -8.46 6.10 2.94
N HIS A 375 -7.22 6.38 2.56
CA HIS A 375 -6.08 6.42 3.48
C HIS A 375 -6.23 7.55 4.51
N GLY A 376 -6.83 8.68 4.12
CA GLY A 376 -7.08 9.84 4.98
C GLY A 376 -8.06 9.60 6.12
N GLU A 377 -9.08 8.75 5.93
CA GLU A 377 -9.99 8.31 7.00
C GLU A 377 -9.24 7.58 8.12
N PHE A 378 -8.31 6.68 7.78
CA PHE A 378 -7.43 6.04 8.76
C PHE A 378 -6.49 7.05 9.41
N GLY A 379 -5.99 8.02 8.63
CA GLY A 379 -5.16 9.11 9.15
C GLY A 379 -5.90 9.94 10.20
N ALA A 380 -7.18 10.25 9.99
CA ALA A 380 -8.02 10.93 10.97
C ALA A 380 -8.28 10.04 12.21
N TYR A 381 -8.65 8.77 12.01
CA TYR A 381 -8.98 7.84 13.10
C TYR A 381 -7.78 7.53 14.03
N TYR A 382 -6.59 7.37 13.46
CA TYR A 382 -5.36 7.07 14.21
C TYR A 382 -4.52 8.30 14.56
N GLY A 383 -4.98 9.51 14.20
CA GLY A 383 -4.27 10.76 14.48
C GLY A 383 -2.93 10.89 13.73
N LEU A 384 -2.82 10.38 12.51
CA LEU A 384 -1.58 10.39 11.73
C LEU A 384 -1.34 11.74 11.05
N GLN A 385 -0.07 12.12 10.93
CA GLN A 385 0.36 13.18 10.01
C GLN A 385 0.08 12.74 8.57
N GLN A 386 -0.34 13.67 7.72
CA GLN A 386 -0.58 13.41 6.30
C GLN A 386 0.10 14.45 5.42
N LEU A 387 0.76 13.95 4.37
CA LEU A 387 1.45 14.73 3.36
C LEU A 387 0.82 14.43 2.00
N SER A 388 0.54 15.45 1.19
CA SER A 388 -0.15 15.30 -0.09
C SER A 388 0.52 16.08 -1.21
N VAL A 389 0.96 15.35 -2.23
CA VAL A 389 1.54 15.93 -3.45
C VAL A 389 0.50 16.77 -4.21
N LYS A 390 -0.77 16.34 -4.23
CA LYS A 390 -1.82 17.10 -4.91
C LYS A 390 -2.24 18.36 -4.13
N ALA A 391 -2.31 18.30 -2.80
CA ALA A 391 -2.63 19.48 -1.99
C ALA A 391 -1.55 20.57 -2.10
N CYS A 392 -0.27 20.16 -2.12
CA CYS A 392 0.83 21.07 -2.43
C CYS A 392 0.73 21.65 -3.85
N CYS A 393 0.71 20.78 -4.86
CA CYS A 393 1.30 21.16 -6.14
C CYS A 393 0.38 21.00 -7.36
N TYR A 394 -0.88 20.59 -7.17
CA TYR A 394 -1.81 20.41 -8.31
C TYR A 394 -2.05 21.70 -9.12
N HIS A 395 -2.14 22.85 -8.45
CA HIS A 395 -2.32 24.13 -9.15
C HIS A 395 -1.07 24.53 -9.95
N LEU A 396 0.13 24.35 -9.38
CA LEU A 396 1.41 24.52 -10.10
C LEU A 396 1.50 23.61 -11.33
N MET A 397 1.01 22.37 -11.23
CA MET A 397 0.91 21.44 -12.38
C MET A 397 -0.09 21.93 -13.43
N ARG A 398 -1.29 22.36 -13.01
CA ARG A 398 -2.34 22.91 -13.89
C ARG A 398 -1.86 24.14 -14.68
N GLU A 399 -1.08 25.00 -14.04
CA GLU A 399 -0.48 26.20 -14.62
C GLU A 399 0.74 25.89 -15.50
N GLY A 400 1.38 24.73 -15.29
CA GLY A 400 2.61 24.35 -15.97
C GLY A 400 3.82 25.17 -15.49
N ALA A 401 3.86 25.51 -14.20
CA ALA A 401 4.96 26.23 -13.57
C ALA A 401 6.29 25.48 -13.73
N ASP A 402 7.41 26.19 -13.64
CA ASP A 402 8.73 25.59 -13.82
C ASP A 402 9.03 24.56 -12.72
N GLY A 403 9.45 23.37 -13.12
CA GLY A 403 9.55 22.18 -12.25
C GLY A 403 8.24 21.39 -12.06
N PHE A 404 7.09 21.92 -12.50
CA PHE A 404 5.77 21.30 -12.34
C PHE A 404 5.09 20.98 -13.69
N ALA A 405 5.79 21.03 -14.82
CA ALA A 405 5.17 20.79 -16.12
C ALA A 405 4.65 19.34 -16.27
N VAL A 406 3.40 19.23 -16.71
CA VAL A 406 2.66 17.94 -16.85
C VAL A 406 2.03 17.76 -18.24
N LYS A 407 2.46 18.55 -19.23
CA LYS A 407 2.02 18.37 -20.64
C LYS A 407 2.46 17.01 -21.21
N ARG A 408 3.59 16.49 -20.74
CA ARG A 408 4.12 15.15 -21.03
C ARG A 408 5.18 14.76 -19.99
N PRO A 409 5.43 13.46 -19.76
CA PRO A 409 6.61 13.00 -19.03
C PRO A 409 7.92 13.17 -19.84
N ARG A 410 9.07 13.02 -19.16
CA ARG A 410 10.42 13.00 -19.78
C ARG A 410 10.62 11.78 -20.69
N ALA A 411 10.33 10.60 -20.14
CA ALA A 411 10.43 9.32 -20.80
C ALA A 411 9.11 8.91 -21.48
N ASP A 412 9.17 7.88 -22.33
CA ASP A 412 7.98 7.27 -22.92
C ASP A 412 7.24 6.33 -21.94
N HIS A 413 6.17 5.68 -22.41
CA HIS A 413 5.38 4.74 -21.62
C HIS A 413 6.16 3.46 -21.21
N ASN A 414 7.34 3.21 -21.79
CA ASN A 414 8.26 2.12 -21.44
C ASN A 414 9.41 2.61 -20.53
N GLY A 415 9.38 3.86 -20.07
CA GLY A 415 10.45 4.46 -19.27
C GLY A 415 11.73 4.76 -20.06
N ARG A 416 11.68 4.81 -21.40
CA ARG A 416 12.84 5.12 -22.25
C ARG A 416 12.95 6.63 -22.48
N LEU A 417 14.16 7.18 -22.31
CA LEU A 417 14.45 8.57 -22.61
C LEU A 417 14.50 8.83 -24.11
N GLN A 418 13.81 9.87 -24.56
CA GLN A 418 13.75 10.28 -25.96
C GLN A 418 14.85 11.32 -26.26
N HIS A 419 16.08 10.85 -26.41
CA HIS A 419 17.24 11.69 -26.70
C HIS A 419 17.24 12.28 -28.11
N GLU A 420 16.73 11.53 -29.09
CA GLU A 420 16.79 11.81 -30.54
C GLU A 420 16.19 13.17 -30.96
N ASN A 421 15.28 13.72 -30.16
CA ASN A 421 14.60 15.00 -30.42
C ASN A 421 14.88 16.08 -29.35
N PHE A 422 15.96 15.93 -28.56
CA PHE A 422 16.32 16.81 -27.42
C PHE A 422 15.25 16.97 -26.31
N ILE A 423 14.16 16.19 -26.37
CA ILE A 423 13.00 16.27 -25.47
C ILE A 423 13.42 16.13 -24.00
N ASP A 424 14.28 15.16 -23.70
CA ASP A 424 14.77 14.95 -22.33
C ASP A 424 15.51 16.20 -21.79
N ALA A 425 16.40 16.79 -22.60
CA ALA A 425 17.13 18.00 -22.24
C ALA A 425 16.21 19.21 -22.04
N MET A 426 15.11 19.32 -22.80
CA MET A 426 14.13 20.40 -22.66
C MET A 426 13.23 20.27 -21.42
N LEU A 427 13.00 19.03 -20.96
CA LEU A 427 12.09 18.69 -19.85
C LEU A 427 12.80 18.43 -18.52
N LYS A 428 14.10 18.14 -18.53
CA LYS A 428 14.91 17.94 -17.32
C LYS A 428 14.84 19.16 -16.40
N GLY A 429 14.46 18.94 -15.14
CA GLY A 429 14.24 20.00 -14.16
C GLY A 429 12.95 20.81 -14.35
N ARG A 430 12.19 20.58 -15.43
CA ARG A 430 10.93 21.29 -15.73
C ARG A 430 9.69 20.42 -15.59
N ALA A 431 9.76 19.18 -16.04
CA ALA A 431 8.66 18.22 -15.94
C ALA A 431 8.56 17.66 -14.51
N PHE A 432 7.34 17.47 -14.00
CA PHE A 432 7.13 16.89 -12.67
C PHE A 432 7.33 15.37 -12.65
N TYR A 433 7.04 14.69 -13.77
CA TYR A 433 7.08 13.23 -13.90
C TYR A 433 8.13 12.75 -14.89
N PHE A 434 8.78 11.64 -14.54
CA PHE A 434 9.69 10.91 -15.42
C PHE A 434 8.92 10.08 -16.45
N ASP A 435 7.89 9.34 -16.04
CA ASP A 435 7.00 8.57 -16.91
C ASP A 435 5.52 8.82 -16.54
N VAL A 436 4.58 7.99 -17.02
CA VAL A 436 3.14 8.18 -16.75
C VAL A 436 2.72 7.90 -15.28
N VAL A 437 3.57 7.29 -14.46
CA VAL A 437 3.33 7.01 -13.04
C VAL A 437 4.32 7.76 -12.15
N HIS A 438 5.61 7.71 -12.50
CA HIS A 438 6.68 8.01 -11.56
C HIS A 438 7.15 9.47 -11.61
N PRO A 439 7.26 10.17 -10.46
CA PRO A 439 7.84 11.51 -10.38
C PRO A 439 9.29 11.58 -10.91
N ASP A 440 9.70 12.73 -11.43
CA ASP A 440 11.10 12.96 -11.81
C ASP A 440 12.00 13.22 -10.59
N GLY A 441 13.25 12.76 -10.68
CA GLY A 441 14.24 12.90 -9.61
C GLY A 441 14.56 14.35 -9.20
N ASN A 442 14.54 15.30 -10.13
CA ASN A 442 14.94 16.69 -9.89
C ASN A 442 13.79 17.53 -9.32
N THR A 443 12.55 17.11 -9.61
CA THR A 443 11.31 17.85 -9.34
C THR A 443 10.40 17.07 -8.40
N GLY A 444 9.58 16.13 -8.87
CA GLY A 444 8.53 15.51 -8.06
C GLY A 444 9.05 14.64 -6.90
N HIS A 445 10.16 13.90 -7.09
CA HIS A 445 10.82 13.20 -5.96
C HIS A 445 11.42 14.18 -4.95
N ARG A 446 11.99 15.29 -5.43
CA ARG A 446 12.51 16.34 -4.56
C ARG A 446 11.38 16.99 -3.77
N VAL A 447 10.25 17.26 -4.41
CA VAL A 447 9.04 17.79 -3.77
C VAL A 447 8.58 16.87 -2.63
N MET A 448 8.44 15.57 -2.88
CA MET A 448 8.07 14.61 -1.83
C MET A 448 9.08 14.58 -0.68
N GLY A 449 10.38 14.70 -0.97
CA GLY A 449 11.44 14.79 0.04
C GLY A 449 11.36 16.08 0.88
N GLU A 450 11.07 17.21 0.24
CA GLU A 450 10.90 18.52 0.89
C GLU A 450 9.63 18.60 1.74
N LEU A 451 8.52 17.97 1.32
CA LEU A 451 7.31 17.83 2.14
C LEU A 451 7.58 17.02 3.42
N ALA A 452 8.19 15.84 3.28
CA ALA A 452 8.54 14.99 4.42
C ALA A 452 9.57 15.66 5.35
N ALA A 453 10.52 16.42 4.80
CA ALA A 453 11.51 17.13 5.60
C ALA A 453 10.89 18.31 6.35
N GLN A 454 10.02 19.10 5.72
CA GLN A 454 9.39 20.27 6.37
C GLN A 454 8.61 19.85 7.63
N LEU A 455 7.83 18.76 7.57
CA LEU A 455 7.12 18.21 8.73
C LEU A 455 8.05 17.89 9.91
N VAL A 456 9.21 17.28 9.63
CA VAL A 456 10.22 16.95 10.66
C VAL A 456 10.88 18.21 11.19
N LEU A 457 11.19 19.18 10.33
CA LEU A 457 11.81 20.46 10.71
C LEU A 457 10.87 21.34 11.53
N ASP A 458 9.56 21.36 11.24
CA ASP A 458 8.53 22.08 11.99
C ASP A 458 8.35 21.51 13.41
N ALA A 459 8.59 20.21 13.59
CA ALA A 459 8.60 19.57 14.91
C ALA A 459 9.96 19.74 15.61
N TRP A 460 11.07 19.75 14.87
CA TRP A 460 12.41 20.00 15.40
C TRP A 460 12.54 21.42 15.95
N ALA A 461 11.99 22.42 15.26
CA ALA A 461 11.98 23.81 15.74
C ALA A 461 11.36 23.96 17.14
N GLN A 462 10.28 23.20 17.42
CA GLN A 462 9.64 23.19 18.75
C GLN A 462 10.50 22.49 19.81
N VAL A 463 11.03 21.30 19.50
CA VAL A 463 11.87 20.52 20.44
C VAL A 463 13.19 21.22 20.76
N SER A 464 13.82 21.81 19.74
CA SER A 464 15.11 22.51 19.87
C SER A 464 15.01 23.85 20.59
N SER A 465 13.85 24.51 20.56
CA SER A 465 13.60 25.69 21.38
C SER A 465 13.30 25.35 22.85
N GLY A 466 13.18 24.06 23.20
CA GLY A 466 13.06 23.60 24.59
C GLY A 466 11.73 22.92 24.93
N TYR A 467 10.86 22.63 23.95
CA TYR A 467 9.67 21.80 24.20
C TYR A 467 10.09 20.42 24.76
N ASN A 468 9.37 19.97 25.79
CA ASN A 468 9.50 18.64 26.35
C ASN A 468 8.13 17.96 26.32
N ILE A 469 8.12 16.67 25.98
CA ILE A 469 6.94 15.82 26.05
C ILE A 469 6.37 15.84 27.47
N SER A 470 5.09 16.18 27.59
CA SER A 470 4.38 16.17 28.86
C SER A 470 4.16 14.74 29.35
N GLU A 471 3.95 14.55 30.66
CA GLU A 471 3.58 13.25 31.21
C GLU A 471 2.26 12.73 30.60
N ALA A 472 1.33 13.65 30.28
CA ALA A 472 0.07 13.33 29.60
C ALA A 472 0.32 12.81 28.17
N ASP A 473 1.20 13.45 27.40
CA ASP A 473 1.58 13.00 26.06
C ASP A 473 2.32 11.65 26.12
N ALA A 474 3.25 11.47 27.07
CA ALA A 474 3.94 10.19 27.27
C ALA A 474 2.95 9.04 27.55
N LYS A 475 1.99 9.25 28.47
CA LYS A 475 0.92 8.29 28.76
C LYS A 475 0.07 7.99 27.51
N ARG A 476 -0.27 9.03 26.74
CA ARG A 476 -1.10 8.95 25.52
C ARG A 476 -0.39 8.22 24.37
N ILE A 477 0.92 8.39 24.23
CA ILE A 477 1.78 7.66 23.26
C ILE A 477 1.94 6.19 23.66
N ALA A 478 2.06 5.92 24.96
CA ALA A 478 2.23 4.57 25.52
C ALA A 478 0.92 3.75 25.57
N ALA A 479 -0.23 4.42 25.54
CA ALA A 479 -1.56 3.80 25.64
C ALA A 479 -1.79 2.72 24.55
N PRO A 480 -2.66 1.73 24.83
CA PRO A 480 -3.17 0.84 23.79
C PRO A 480 -3.83 1.63 22.65
N LEU A 481 -3.70 1.14 21.42
CA LEU A 481 -4.43 1.69 20.29
C LEU A 481 -5.94 1.54 20.50
N PRO A 482 -6.78 2.43 19.92
CA PRO A 482 -8.22 2.20 19.86
C PRO A 482 -8.53 0.86 19.16
N PRO A 483 -9.77 0.34 19.26
CA PRO A 483 -10.24 -0.74 18.40
C PRO A 483 -9.98 -0.44 16.92
N PRO A 484 -9.91 -1.45 16.03
CA PRO A 484 -9.89 -1.20 14.60
C PRO A 484 -11.08 -0.36 14.13
N MET A 485 -10.83 0.59 13.23
CA MET A 485 -11.84 1.38 12.53
C MET A 485 -12.72 0.49 11.66
N LEU A 486 -12.11 -0.51 11.01
CA LEU A 486 -12.86 -1.55 10.29
C LEU A 486 -13.23 -2.69 11.25
N ALA A 487 -14.52 -3.02 11.30
CA ALA A 487 -15.03 -4.08 12.17
C ALA A 487 -14.27 -5.41 11.98
N HIS A 488 -13.88 -6.01 13.10
CA HIS A 488 -13.13 -7.29 13.17
C HIS A 488 -11.75 -7.28 12.47
N ASN A 489 -11.13 -6.11 12.28
CA ASN A 489 -9.88 -5.98 11.54
C ASN A 489 -8.62 -5.86 12.43
N LEU A 490 -8.50 -6.72 13.43
CA LEU A 490 -7.30 -6.75 14.29
C LEU A 490 -6.06 -7.21 13.50
N GLU A 491 -4.93 -6.60 13.80
CA GLU A 491 -3.59 -6.88 13.29
C GLU A 491 -2.94 -8.09 13.97
N SER A 492 -2.15 -8.88 13.25
CA SER A 492 -1.40 -9.95 13.89
C SER A 492 -0.30 -9.41 14.80
N ARG A 493 -0.11 -10.10 15.94
CA ARG A 493 1.01 -9.87 16.88
C ARG A 493 2.23 -10.73 16.59
N SER A 494 2.11 -11.76 15.75
CA SER A 494 3.26 -12.53 15.28
C SER A 494 3.73 -11.97 13.94
N ASP A 495 5.01 -12.14 13.67
CA ASP A 495 5.53 -12.02 12.31
C ASP A 495 4.82 -13.00 11.36
N LYS A 496 4.76 -12.61 10.09
CA LYS A 496 4.05 -13.32 9.02
C LYS A 496 4.87 -13.48 7.75
N CYS A 497 6.09 -12.97 7.72
CA CYS A 497 6.96 -12.95 6.55
C CYS A 497 8.39 -13.31 6.97
N PHE A 498 8.89 -14.39 6.38
CA PHE A 498 10.15 -15.03 6.74
C PHE A 498 10.98 -15.23 5.47
N ILE A 499 11.46 -14.12 4.90
CA ILE A 499 12.24 -14.09 3.65
C ILE A 499 13.72 -13.84 3.98
N GLY A 500 14.63 -14.56 3.32
CA GLY A 500 16.06 -14.42 3.57
C GLY A 500 16.44 -14.85 5.00
N PRO A 501 17.28 -14.09 5.74
CA PRO A 501 17.74 -14.50 7.08
C PRO A 501 16.61 -14.78 8.08
N ALA A 502 15.46 -14.12 7.95
CA ALA A 502 14.29 -14.33 8.81
C ALA A 502 13.72 -15.76 8.71
N LEU A 503 13.93 -16.48 7.60
CA LEU A 503 13.51 -17.89 7.47
C LEU A 503 14.19 -18.78 8.53
N GLN A 504 15.46 -18.52 8.84
CA GLN A 504 16.23 -19.33 9.80
C GLN A 504 15.59 -19.34 11.20
N GLN A 505 14.91 -18.25 11.58
CA GLN A 505 14.24 -18.10 12.88
C GLN A 505 13.01 -19.01 13.02
N THR A 506 12.48 -19.53 11.91
CA THR A 506 11.32 -20.45 11.92
C THR A 506 11.72 -21.92 11.99
N VAL A 507 13.01 -22.27 11.86
CA VAL A 507 13.45 -23.68 11.82
C VAL A 507 13.32 -24.32 13.20
N LEU A 508 12.47 -25.34 13.29
CA LEU A 508 12.31 -26.19 14.47
C LEU A 508 13.35 -27.32 14.49
N SER A 509 13.57 -27.97 13.34
CA SER A 509 14.56 -29.02 13.16
C SER A 509 14.91 -29.19 11.68
N ARG A 510 16.11 -29.72 11.38
CA ARG A 510 16.58 -30.01 10.03
C ARG A 510 17.48 -31.25 10.00
N GLN A 511 17.37 -32.04 8.94
CA GLN A 511 18.20 -33.21 8.65
C GLN A 511 18.52 -33.20 7.15
N GLY A 512 19.79 -33.02 6.78
CA GLY A 512 20.23 -32.98 5.37
C GLY A 512 19.94 -31.67 4.61
N PHE A 513 19.15 -30.74 5.17
CA PHE A 513 19.03 -29.36 4.68
C PHE A 513 20.07 -28.45 5.34
N GLU A 514 20.90 -27.77 4.56
CA GLU A 514 21.89 -26.76 5.01
C GLU A 514 21.55 -25.35 4.53
N TRP A 515 21.96 -24.31 5.26
CA TRP A 515 21.80 -22.91 4.85
C TRP A 515 22.94 -22.49 3.92
N VAL A 516 22.66 -22.38 2.61
CA VAL A 516 23.69 -22.27 1.56
C VAL A 516 23.49 -21.04 0.69
N ASN A 517 24.57 -20.30 0.45
CA ASN A 517 24.63 -19.20 -0.50
C ASN A 517 25.04 -19.70 -1.89
N GLU A 518 24.13 -19.64 -2.85
CA GLU A 518 24.41 -19.98 -4.26
C GLU A 518 24.53 -18.73 -5.14
N GLY A 519 24.74 -17.57 -4.54
CA GLY A 519 24.98 -16.33 -5.26
C GLY A 519 26.30 -16.42 -6.02
N LYS A 520 26.24 -16.27 -7.36
CA LYS A 520 27.44 -16.24 -8.23
C LYS A 520 28.46 -15.14 -7.83
N THR A 521 28.05 -14.16 -7.02
CA THR A 521 28.92 -13.12 -6.47
C THR A 521 28.48 -12.74 -5.06
N ALA A 522 29.40 -12.27 -4.22
CA ALA A 522 29.07 -11.66 -2.92
C ALA A 522 28.15 -10.43 -3.03
N LYS A 523 28.04 -9.81 -4.22
CA LYS A 523 27.13 -8.69 -4.49
C LYS A 523 25.69 -9.13 -4.75
N LEU A 524 25.42 -10.41 -4.99
CA LEU A 524 24.08 -10.97 -5.21
C LEU A 524 23.96 -12.33 -4.50
N PRO A 525 24.03 -12.35 -3.14
CA PRO A 525 23.89 -13.58 -2.38
C PRO A 525 22.49 -14.18 -2.61
N LYS A 526 22.44 -15.50 -2.83
CA LYS A 526 21.19 -16.26 -2.99
C LYS A 526 21.14 -17.34 -1.92
N TRP A 527 20.88 -16.92 -0.68
CA TRP A 527 20.72 -17.83 0.45
C TRP A 527 19.41 -18.63 0.37
N GLY A 528 19.39 -19.78 1.03
CA GLY A 528 18.23 -20.64 1.21
C GLY A 528 18.62 -21.94 1.89
N PHE A 529 17.65 -22.70 2.38
CA PHE A 529 17.89 -24.06 2.86
C PHE A 529 17.92 -25.01 1.66
N ILE A 530 18.99 -25.79 1.52
CA ILE A 530 19.22 -26.72 0.41
C ILE A 530 19.47 -28.12 0.94
N ALA A 531 18.77 -29.11 0.37
CA ALA A 531 19.09 -30.52 0.50
C ALA A 531 19.26 -31.14 -0.90
N GLU A 532 20.13 -32.14 -1.02
CA GLU A 532 20.44 -32.83 -2.29
C GLU A 532 20.24 -34.36 -2.22
N ALA A 533 19.80 -34.88 -1.07
CA ALA A 533 19.58 -36.30 -0.82
C ALA A 533 18.09 -36.61 -0.55
N PRO A 534 17.54 -37.72 -1.06
CA PRO A 534 16.25 -38.24 -0.64
C PRO A 534 16.15 -38.43 0.88
N GLY A 535 14.93 -38.30 1.43
CA GLY A 535 14.67 -38.45 2.85
C GLY A 535 15.13 -37.28 3.72
N ALA A 536 15.91 -36.34 3.20
CA ALA A 536 16.24 -35.09 3.88
C ALA A 536 14.97 -34.29 4.21
N GLU A 537 14.96 -33.64 5.38
CA GLU A 537 13.76 -33.08 5.99
C GLU A 537 14.07 -31.76 6.71
N ILE A 538 13.16 -30.79 6.62
CA ILE A 538 13.21 -29.56 7.39
C ILE A 538 11.81 -29.21 7.92
N LYS A 539 11.74 -28.80 9.19
CA LYS A 539 10.50 -28.42 9.87
C LYS A 539 10.53 -26.95 10.24
N PHE A 540 9.51 -26.21 9.83
CA PHE A 540 9.30 -24.81 10.16
C PHE A 540 8.16 -24.68 11.17
N LYS A 541 8.40 -24.03 12.30
CA LYS A 541 7.39 -23.62 13.28
C LYS A 541 6.97 -22.17 12.97
N VAL A 542 5.71 -21.97 12.63
CA VAL A 542 5.14 -20.65 12.34
C VAL A 542 3.75 -20.48 12.95
N ASN A 543 3.35 -19.23 13.20
CA ASN A 543 2.03 -18.92 13.72
C ASN A 543 1.06 -18.66 12.55
N THR A 544 0.07 -19.54 12.38
CA THR A 544 -1.02 -19.42 11.40
C THR A 544 -2.32 -18.92 12.01
N ASN A 545 -2.31 -18.27 13.18
CA ASN A 545 -3.52 -17.60 13.69
C ASN A 545 -3.77 -16.30 12.92
N SER A 546 -5.01 -16.14 12.43
CA SER A 546 -5.57 -14.86 12.00
C SER A 546 -6.27 -14.19 13.18
N THR A 547 -6.02 -12.90 13.34
CA THR A 547 -6.65 -12.05 14.34
C THR A 547 -8.05 -11.58 13.96
N ALA A 548 -8.47 -11.76 12.70
CA ALA A 548 -9.77 -11.37 12.19
C ALA A 548 -10.82 -12.51 12.23
N ILE A 549 -10.47 -13.72 11.76
CA ILE A 549 -11.43 -14.82 11.58
C ILE A 549 -10.81 -16.15 12.06
N ARG A 550 -11.02 -16.51 13.33
CA ARG A 550 -10.35 -17.67 14.00
C ARG A 550 -10.78 -19.08 13.54
N ARG A 551 -11.64 -19.22 12.52
CA ARG A 551 -12.28 -20.50 12.14
C ARG A 551 -12.16 -20.90 10.67
N GLN A 552 -11.48 -20.10 9.85
CA GLN A 552 -11.24 -20.42 8.44
C GLN A 552 -9.78 -20.77 8.22
N GLU A 553 -9.49 -21.61 7.22
CA GLU A 553 -8.13 -21.77 6.73
C GLU A 553 -7.60 -20.45 6.16
N LEU A 554 -6.28 -20.26 6.21
CA LEU A 554 -5.60 -19.14 5.56
C LEU A 554 -4.60 -19.66 4.53
N THR A 555 -4.10 -18.75 3.71
CA THR A 555 -3.07 -19.04 2.72
C THR A 555 -1.68 -18.97 3.36
N VAL A 556 -0.91 -20.05 3.29
CA VAL A 556 0.55 -20.03 3.51
C VAL A 556 1.22 -20.14 2.15
N GLU A 557 2.28 -19.37 1.92
CA GLU A 557 3.02 -19.32 0.66
C GLU A 557 4.50 -19.66 0.88
N LEU A 558 5.00 -20.65 0.16
CA LEU A 558 6.38 -21.16 0.26
C LEU A 558 7.16 -20.69 -0.97
N GLY A 559 8.30 -20.05 -0.73
CA GLY A 559 9.25 -19.71 -1.79
C GLY A 559 10.28 -20.82 -1.98
N TYR A 560 10.38 -21.36 -3.19
CA TYR A 560 11.34 -22.42 -3.51
C TYR A 560 11.94 -22.25 -4.91
N LEU A 561 13.12 -22.82 -5.15
CA LEU A 561 13.77 -22.76 -6.46
C LEU A 561 13.09 -23.72 -7.45
N ARG A 562 12.85 -23.24 -8.68
CA ARG A 562 12.66 -24.11 -9.85
C ARG A 562 13.81 -23.91 -10.86
N SER A 563 14.29 -25.00 -11.47
CA SER A 563 15.35 -25.00 -12.49
C SER A 563 15.16 -26.12 -13.52
N TYR A 564 15.77 -25.97 -14.70
CA TYR A 564 15.68 -26.94 -15.81
C TYR A 564 16.58 -28.17 -15.65
N GLU A 565 17.46 -28.23 -14.64
CA GLU A 565 18.34 -29.38 -14.41
C GLU A 565 18.69 -29.53 -12.93
N SER A 566 19.11 -30.75 -12.57
CA SER A 566 19.61 -31.13 -11.24
C SER A 566 18.63 -30.95 -10.06
N MET A 567 17.33 -30.82 -10.29
CA MET A 567 16.30 -30.57 -9.27
C MET A 567 15.55 -31.84 -8.84
N GLY A 568 15.15 -31.87 -7.56
CA GLY A 568 14.34 -32.92 -6.95
C GLY A 568 12.88 -32.54 -6.73
N LYS A 569 12.13 -33.48 -6.16
CA LYS A 569 10.78 -33.25 -5.62
C LYS A 569 10.81 -33.32 -4.10
N ALA A 570 9.88 -32.63 -3.45
CA ALA A 570 9.62 -32.76 -2.02
C ALA A 570 8.12 -32.85 -1.75
N VAL A 571 7.72 -33.56 -0.70
CA VAL A 571 6.37 -33.40 -0.13
C VAL A 571 6.39 -32.26 0.88
N VAL A 572 5.37 -31.40 0.81
CA VAL A 572 5.09 -30.34 1.77
C VAL A 572 3.82 -30.70 2.53
N SER A 573 3.88 -30.73 3.86
CA SER A 573 2.78 -31.17 4.72
C SER A 573 2.74 -30.40 6.05
N CYS A 574 1.69 -30.63 6.84
CA CYS A 574 1.54 -30.10 8.19
C CYS A 574 1.51 -31.26 9.18
N GLU A 575 2.45 -31.28 10.14
CA GLU A 575 2.61 -32.41 11.08
C GLU A 575 2.21 -32.07 12.53
N GLY A 576 2.02 -30.79 12.88
CA GLY A 576 1.69 -30.39 14.24
C GLY A 576 1.00 -29.03 14.32
N GLY A 577 0.09 -28.89 15.28
CA GLY A 577 -0.73 -27.69 15.54
C GLY A 577 -1.81 -27.42 14.49
N CYS A 578 -1.42 -27.38 13.22
CA CYS A 578 -2.25 -27.08 12.07
C CYS A 578 -2.51 -28.31 11.18
N LYS A 579 -3.50 -28.20 10.30
CA LYS A 579 -3.84 -29.17 9.25
C LYS A 579 -3.71 -28.50 7.89
N CYS A 580 -3.21 -29.22 6.91
CA CYS A 580 -3.25 -28.83 5.51
C CYS A 580 -3.27 -30.06 4.62
N MET A 581 -3.79 -29.95 3.39
CA MET A 581 -3.64 -30.99 2.38
C MET A 581 -2.17 -31.05 1.92
N PRO A 582 -1.49 -32.20 2.02
CA PRO A 582 -0.13 -32.33 1.51
C PRO A 582 -0.08 -32.13 0.00
N TRP A 583 1.01 -31.55 -0.50
CA TRP A 583 1.26 -31.35 -1.92
C TRP A 583 2.71 -31.64 -2.28
N THR A 584 2.95 -31.96 -3.56
CA THR A 584 4.30 -32.25 -4.07
C THR A 584 4.89 -31.02 -4.72
N LEU A 585 5.94 -30.49 -4.10
CA LEU A 585 6.86 -29.53 -4.69
C LEU A 585 7.68 -30.23 -5.76
N ASP A 586 7.64 -29.72 -6.98
CA ASP A 586 8.52 -30.12 -8.08
C ASP A 586 9.48 -28.99 -8.40
N GLY A 587 10.77 -29.20 -8.12
CA GLY A 587 11.83 -28.24 -8.41
C GLY A 587 12.17 -28.16 -9.90
N HIS A 588 11.72 -29.09 -10.73
CA HIS A 588 11.99 -29.07 -12.16
C HIS A 588 10.94 -28.27 -12.95
N HIS A 589 11.34 -27.76 -14.11
CA HIS A 589 10.48 -27.19 -15.17
C HIS A 589 11.28 -27.08 -16.47
N ASP A 590 10.61 -27.13 -17.62
CA ASP A 590 11.28 -27.23 -18.92
C ASP A 590 11.90 -25.91 -19.41
N GLN A 591 11.54 -24.78 -18.80
CA GLN A 591 12.03 -23.45 -19.20
C GLN A 591 13.49 -23.32 -18.78
N ARG A 592 14.39 -22.97 -19.72
CA ARG A 592 15.85 -22.87 -19.51
C ARG A 592 16.28 -21.64 -18.69
N ASN A 593 15.67 -21.44 -17.53
CA ASN A 593 16.05 -20.47 -16.51
C ASN A 593 15.90 -21.08 -15.11
N SER A 594 16.49 -20.42 -14.11
CA SER A 594 16.35 -20.79 -12.71
C SER A 594 15.74 -19.62 -11.96
N GLN A 595 14.56 -19.83 -11.35
CA GLN A 595 13.76 -18.77 -10.73
C GLN A 595 13.13 -19.25 -9.43
N THR A 596 12.93 -18.34 -8.48
CA THR A 596 12.07 -18.63 -7.32
C THR A 596 10.63 -18.76 -7.81
N PHE A 597 9.95 -19.79 -7.33
CA PHE A 597 8.53 -20.02 -7.50
C PHE A 597 7.85 -19.85 -6.13
N LEU A 598 6.68 -19.23 -6.12
CA LEU A 598 5.86 -19.05 -4.93
C LEU A 598 4.62 -19.94 -5.07
N HIS A 599 4.38 -20.82 -4.10
CA HIS A 599 3.18 -21.66 -4.07
C HIS A 599 2.39 -21.40 -2.80
N GLY A 600 1.16 -20.89 -2.96
CA GLY A 600 0.20 -20.69 -1.88
C GLY A 600 -0.75 -21.87 -1.74
N TRP A 601 -0.89 -22.41 -0.53
CA TRP A 601 -1.87 -23.46 -0.19
C TRP A 601 -2.62 -23.14 1.10
N ARG A 602 -3.72 -23.86 1.35
CA ARG A 602 -4.59 -23.64 2.51
C ARG A 602 -4.08 -24.39 3.73
N VAL A 603 -4.05 -23.71 4.86
CA VAL A 603 -3.58 -24.22 6.16
C VAL A 603 -4.53 -23.76 7.26
N SER A 604 -4.89 -24.67 8.16
CA SER A 604 -5.69 -24.34 9.34
C SER A 604 -4.91 -23.48 10.33
N GLN A 605 -5.64 -22.71 11.13
CA GLN A 605 -5.03 -21.80 12.08
C GLN A 605 -4.51 -22.54 13.33
N ALA A 606 -3.28 -22.24 13.71
CA ALA A 606 -2.65 -22.68 14.95
C ALA A 606 -1.60 -21.64 15.39
N GLU A 607 -1.35 -21.57 16.70
CA GLU A 607 -0.24 -20.77 17.23
C GLU A 607 1.12 -21.39 16.89
N ASP A 608 1.19 -22.72 16.94
CA ASP A 608 2.37 -23.55 16.72
C ASP A 608 2.17 -24.47 15.49
N CYS A 609 1.99 -23.90 14.30
CA CYS A 609 1.88 -24.67 13.06
C CYS A 609 3.25 -25.20 12.62
N ILE A 610 3.38 -26.53 12.53
CA ILE A 610 4.61 -27.21 12.09
C ILE A 610 4.43 -27.65 10.64
N ILE A 611 5.10 -26.94 9.73
CA ILE A 611 5.14 -27.22 8.29
C ILE A 611 6.42 -28.00 8.00
N VAL A 612 6.31 -29.10 7.26
CA VAL A 612 7.42 -30.00 6.97
C VAL A 612 7.65 -30.08 5.47
N VAL A 613 8.91 -30.01 5.06
CA VAL A 613 9.36 -30.23 3.68
C VAL A 613 10.31 -31.41 3.68
N LYS A 614 9.96 -32.48 2.95
CA LYS A 614 10.75 -33.73 2.90
C LYS A 614 11.05 -34.12 1.45
N VAL A 615 12.34 -34.29 1.13
CA VAL A 615 12.83 -34.64 -0.21
C VAL A 615 12.45 -36.08 -0.55
N LEU A 616 11.94 -36.29 -1.77
CA LEU A 616 11.47 -37.57 -2.27
C LEU A 616 12.54 -38.28 -3.11
N GLU A 617 12.47 -39.62 -3.11
CA GLU A 617 13.15 -40.49 -4.09
C GLU A 617 12.69 -40.22 -5.53
N ALA A 618 11.45 -39.75 -5.70
CA ALA A 618 10.94 -39.36 -7.02
C ALA A 618 11.61 -38.05 -7.48
N THR A 619 12.18 -38.08 -8.68
CA THR A 619 12.77 -36.91 -9.36
C THR A 619 12.22 -36.76 -10.77
N SER A 620 12.19 -35.53 -11.25
CA SER A 620 11.81 -35.07 -12.58
C SER A 620 13.02 -34.72 -13.45
N SER A 621 14.22 -34.55 -12.88
CA SER A 621 15.44 -34.24 -13.63
C SER A 621 16.68 -35.02 -13.14
N GLY A 622 16.51 -36.22 -12.59
CA GLY A 622 17.59 -37.16 -12.28
C GLY A 622 18.47 -36.84 -11.06
N LYS A 623 18.12 -35.85 -10.25
CA LYS A 623 18.79 -35.46 -8.98
C LYS A 623 17.76 -35.04 -7.93
N HIS A 624 18.17 -34.76 -6.70
CA HIS A 624 17.24 -34.53 -5.58
C HIS A 624 17.37 -33.14 -4.93
N LYS A 625 17.97 -32.16 -5.63
CA LYS A 625 18.14 -30.81 -5.09
C LYS A 625 16.81 -30.11 -4.85
N VAL A 626 16.56 -29.70 -3.62
CA VAL A 626 15.42 -28.86 -3.23
C VAL A 626 15.95 -27.67 -2.46
N LYS A 627 15.52 -26.46 -2.85
CA LYS A 627 15.91 -25.21 -2.19
C LYS A 627 14.70 -24.39 -1.76
N ILE A 628 14.64 -24.03 -0.49
CA ILE A 628 13.62 -23.17 0.12
C ILE A 628 14.22 -21.79 0.43
N SER A 629 13.57 -20.71 -0.01
CA SER A 629 14.07 -19.32 0.10
C SER A 629 13.27 -18.41 1.04
N GLY A 630 12.08 -18.84 1.47
CA GLY A 630 11.29 -18.14 2.48
C GLY A 630 9.92 -18.78 2.71
N LEU A 631 9.16 -18.20 3.65
CA LEU A 631 7.76 -18.55 3.91
C LEU A 631 6.97 -17.29 4.27
N MET A 632 5.73 -17.19 3.79
CA MET A 632 4.78 -16.11 4.13
C MET A 632 3.45 -16.70 4.60
N VAL A 633 2.82 -16.08 5.59
CA VAL A 633 1.53 -16.48 6.17
C VAL A 633 0.54 -15.34 5.99
N SER A 634 -0.56 -15.56 5.29
CA SER A 634 -1.60 -14.54 5.13
C SER A 634 -2.22 -14.16 6.49
N GLU A 635 -2.57 -12.88 6.67
CA GLU A 635 -3.37 -12.43 7.81
C GLU A 635 -4.88 -12.61 7.60
N ASP A 636 -5.33 -12.79 6.36
CA ASP A 636 -6.73 -12.92 5.98
C ASP A 636 -7.00 -14.23 5.22
N PRO A 637 -8.07 -14.97 5.56
CA PRO A 637 -8.55 -16.08 4.75
C PRO A 637 -8.89 -15.71 3.30
N GLU A 638 -9.28 -14.46 3.06
CA GLU A 638 -9.71 -13.93 1.75
C GLU A 638 -8.55 -13.38 0.91
N ASN A 639 -7.38 -13.13 1.51
CA ASN A 639 -6.23 -12.59 0.79
C ASN A 639 -5.66 -13.64 -0.18
N LEU A 640 -5.40 -13.19 -1.40
CA LEU A 640 -4.69 -13.94 -2.42
C LEU A 640 -3.19 -14.11 -2.03
N PRO A 641 -2.52 -15.17 -2.53
CA PRO A 641 -1.05 -15.29 -2.44
C PRO A 641 -0.36 -14.07 -3.03
N PHE A 642 0.82 -13.71 -2.51
CA PHE A 642 1.60 -12.56 -2.96
C PHE A 642 2.06 -12.72 -4.41
N ASN A 643 2.50 -13.92 -4.80
CA ASN A 643 2.82 -14.31 -6.19
C ASN A 643 3.69 -13.32 -7.00
N ASN A 644 4.57 -12.56 -6.33
CA ASN A 644 5.57 -11.71 -6.96
C ASN A 644 6.98 -12.19 -6.57
N TRP A 645 7.43 -13.24 -7.25
CA TRP A 645 8.75 -13.86 -7.01
C TRP A 645 9.92 -12.89 -7.20
N ALA A 646 9.79 -11.87 -8.06
CA ALA A 646 10.84 -10.89 -8.31
C ALA A 646 11.05 -9.96 -7.09
N ALA A 647 9.96 -9.52 -6.45
CA ALA A 647 10.03 -8.82 -5.17
C ALA A 647 10.63 -9.71 -4.08
N TRP A 648 10.20 -10.98 -4.01
CA TRP A 648 10.69 -11.94 -3.02
C TRP A 648 12.21 -12.19 -3.12
N ASP A 649 12.71 -12.49 -4.31
CA ASP A 649 14.15 -12.68 -4.56
C ASP A 649 14.94 -11.42 -4.22
N TRP A 650 14.43 -10.25 -4.59
CA TRP A 650 15.07 -8.98 -4.28
C TRP A 650 15.15 -8.73 -2.77
N VAL A 651 14.06 -8.99 -2.05
CA VAL A 651 14.02 -8.83 -0.59
C VAL A 651 14.97 -9.78 0.09
N SER A 652 15.01 -11.06 -0.32
CA SER A 652 15.97 -12.06 0.17
C SER A 652 17.42 -11.63 -0.07
N VAL A 653 17.75 -11.13 -1.27
CA VAL A 653 19.11 -10.67 -1.63
C VAL A 653 19.56 -9.46 -0.80
N ALA A 654 18.66 -8.51 -0.49
CA ALA A 654 19.04 -7.29 0.24
C ALA A 654 19.07 -7.48 1.75
N SER A 655 18.08 -8.18 2.33
CA SER A 655 18.05 -8.50 3.77
C SER A 655 19.24 -9.36 4.17
N SER A 656 19.70 -10.26 3.30
CA SER A 656 20.90 -11.08 3.51
C SER A 656 22.22 -10.32 3.59
N LYS A 657 22.22 -9.01 3.34
CA LYS A 657 23.41 -8.14 3.47
C LYS A 657 23.37 -7.25 4.69
N ASP A 658 22.20 -7.13 5.32
CA ASP A 658 22.04 -6.38 6.55
C ASP A 658 22.24 -7.32 7.76
N PRO A 659 23.07 -6.98 8.75
CA PRO A 659 23.31 -7.83 9.91
C PRO A 659 22.07 -8.10 10.78
N GLN A 660 21.04 -7.25 10.69
CA GLN A 660 19.77 -7.39 11.42
C GLN A 660 18.69 -8.08 10.56
N GLY A 661 18.99 -8.42 9.29
CA GLY A 661 18.04 -8.97 8.34
C GLY A 661 17.05 -7.95 7.78
N VAL A 662 17.30 -6.64 7.94
CA VAL A 662 16.41 -5.59 7.44
C VAL A 662 16.69 -5.30 5.97
N PHE A 663 15.65 -5.28 5.16
CA PHE A 663 15.69 -4.88 3.76
C PHE A 663 15.90 -3.36 3.66
N GLU A 664 17.01 -2.99 3.01
CA GLU A 664 17.17 -1.68 2.43
C GLU A 664 17.45 -1.79 0.93
N ILE A 665 16.71 -1.04 0.11
CA ILE A 665 16.88 -1.03 -1.35
C ILE A 665 18.30 -0.62 -1.80
N LYS A 666 19.00 0.21 -1.01
CA LYS A 666 20.40 0.63 -1.27
C LYS A 666 21.37 -0.54 -1.24
N ASN A 667 21.04 -1.64 -0.56
CA ASN A 667 21.88 -2.83 -0.47
C ASN A 667 21.95 -3.61 -1.80
N VAL A 668 21.32 -3.13 -2.89
CA VAL A 668 21.16 -3.91 -4.14
C VAL A 668 21.75 -3.21 -5.36
N ALA A 669 22.29 -4.01 -6.28
CA ALA A 669 22.83 -3.55 -7.56
C ALA A 669 21.71 -2.96 -8.44
N ARG A 670 21.62 -1.62 -8.44
CA ARG A 670 20.42 -0.81 -8.74
C ARG A 670 19.72 -1.06 -10.09
N ARG A 671 20.39 -1.49 -11.16
CA ARG A 671 19.82 -1.47 -12.54
C ARG A 671 19.12 -2.74 -13.00
N SER A 672 19.76 -3.91 -12.94
CA SER A 672 19.21 -5.14 -13.53
C SER A 672 17.98 -5.69 -12.79
N LEU A 673 17.96 -5.59 -11.46
CA LEU A 673 16.84 -6.08 -10.65
C LEU A 673 15.59 -5.20 -10.75
N LEU A 674 15.73 -3.88 -10.91
CA LEU A 674 14.58 -2.99 -11.17
C LEU A 674 13.85 -3.36 -12.48
N ALA A 675 14.59 -3.65 -13.55
CA ALA A 675 14.01 -4.02 -14.85
C ALA A 675 13.25 -5.36 -14.79
N ALA A 676 13.85 -6.40 -14.20
CA ALA A 676 13.17 -7.69 -13.99
C ALA A 676 11.91 -7.53 -13.11
N HIS A 677 11.98 -6.67 -12.11
CA HIS A 677 10.88 -6.38 -11.20
C HIS A 677 9.70 -5.68 -11.90
N GLN A 678 9.95 -4.71 -12.78
CA GLN A 678 8.90 -4.03 -13.55
C GLN A 678 8.07 -5.02 -14.39
N ALA A 679 8.73 -5.98 -15.05
CA ALA A 679 8.06 -7.01 -15.85
C ALA A 679 7.18 -7.98 -15.02
N SER A 680 7.60 -8.33 -13.80
CA SER A 680 6.79 -9.12 -12.86
C SER A 680 5.57 -8.34 -12.35
N SER A 681 5.80 -7.07 -11.98
CA SER A 681 4.78 -6.20 -11.36
C SER A 681 3.63 -5.87 -12.31
N ALA A 682 3.94 -5.61 -13.58
CA ALA A 682 2.93 -5.33 -14.60
C ALA A 682 1.92 -6.50 -14.72
N ARG A 683 2.40 -7.75 -14.70
CA ARG A 683 1.54 -8.95 -14.73
C ARG A 683 0.70 -9.10 -13.47
N LEU A 684 1.23 -8.74 -12.30
CA LEU A 684 0.49 -8.75 -11.05
C LEU A 684 -0.66 -7.73 -11.07
N GLN A 685 -0.37 -6.49 -11.49
CA GLN A 685 -1.37 -5.42 -11.62
C GLN A 685 -2.45 -5.75 -12.67
N GLN A 686 -2.05 -6.33 -13.81
CA GLN A 686 -3.00 -6.85 -14.81
C GLN A 686 -3.90 -7.96 -14.24
N ARG A 687 -3.36 -8.87 -13.41
CA ARG A 687 -4.15 -9.89 -12.72
C ARG A 687 -5.10 -9.32 -11.69
N TYR A 688 -4.64 -8.40 -10.85
CA TYR A 688 -5.48 -7.71 -9.85
C TYR A 688 -6.69 -7.03 -10.53
N ALA A 689 -6.45 -6.22 -11.57
CA ALA A 689 -7.52 -5.61 -12.36
C ALA A 689 -8.51 -6.65 -12.93
N SER A 690 -8.01 -7.77 -13.48
CA SER A 690 -8.85 -8.83 -14.03
C SER A 690 -9.69 -9.59 -13.00
N ILE A 691 -9.18 -9.80 -11.78
CA ILE A 691 -9.88 -10.53 -10.70
C ILE A 691 -11.00 -9.67 -10.10
N TYR A 692 -10.80 -8.36 -9.97
CA TYR A 692 -11.80 -7.43 -9.44
C TYR A 692 -12.75 -6.86 -10.50
N GLY A 693 -12.75 -7.42 -11.72
CA GLY A 693 -13.69 -7.04 -12.78
C GLY A 693 -13.43 -5.66 -13.41
N ILE A 694 -12.26 -5.06 -13.15
CA ILE A 694 -11.84 -3.80 -13.77
C ILE A 694 -11.33 -4.14 -15.18
N GLY A 695 -12.21 -3.96 -16.17
CA GLY A 695 -12.05 -4.52 -17.52
C GLY A 695 -10.72 -4.18 -18.21
N ALA A 696 -9.83 -5.17 -18.28
CA ALA A 696 -8.64 -5.16 -19.11
C ALA A 696 -8.98 -5.34 -20.61
N GLY A 697 -9.69 -4.36 -21.17
CA GLY A 697 -9.93 -4.28 -22.60
C GLY A 697 -8.67 -3.87 -23.37
N ALA A 698 -8.33 -4.63 -24.41
CA ALA A 698 -7.27 -4.36 -25.39
C ALA A 698 -5.80 -4.48 -24.93
N GLN A 699 -5.32 -5.73 -24.78
CA GLN A 699 -4.01 -6.12 -25.33
C GLN A 699 -3.92 -7.63 -25.55
N GLN A 700 -4.37 -8.10 -26.71
CA GLN A 700 -4.16 -9.49 -27.15
C GLN A 700 -4.04 -9.57 -28.67
N GLN A 701 -2.82 -9.36 -29.18
CA GLN A 701 -2.28 -10.00 -30.40
C GLN A 701 -0.79 -9.66 -30.59
N GLN A 702 -0.07 -10.60 -31.23
CA GLN A 702 1.34 -10.52 -31.66
C GLN A 702 2.44 -10.56 -30.59
N GLU A 703 2.57 -11.71 -29.91
CA GLU A 703 3.90 -12.31 -29.72
C GLU A 703 4.18 -13.20 -30.94
N GLY A 704 4.78 -12.61 -31.97
CA GLY A 704 5.39 -13.35 -33.08
C GLY A 704 6.86 -13.60 -32.77
N ALA A 705 7.34 -14.83 -33.00
CA ALA A 705 8.72 -15.20 -32.69
C ALA A 705 9.72 -14.38 -33.52
N TRP A 706 10.78 -13.92 -32.85
CA TRP A 706 12.00 -13.41 -33.48
C TRP A 706 13.17 -14.21 -32.95
N GLU A 707 13.63 -15.19 -33.73
CA GLU A 707 14.97 -15.74 -33.57
C GLU A 707 15.98 -14.63 -33.93
N VAL A 708 16.99 -14.48 -33.09
CA VAL A 708 18.10 -13.53 -33.32
C VAL A 708 19.32 -14.37 -33.63
N GLU A 709 19.70 -14.46 -34.91
CA GLU A 709 21.02 -14.94 -35.29
C GLU A 709 22.07 -13.90 -34.87
N GLU A 710 23.09 -14.33 -34.13
CA GLU A 710 24.27 -13.50 -33.85
C GLU A 710 25.18 -13.46 -35.10
N PRO A 711 25.51 -12.28 -35.66
CA PRO A 711 26.56 -12.18 -36.66
C PRO A 711 27.93 -12.31 -35.98
N GLN A 712 28.73 -13.27 -36.45
CA GLN A 712 30.11 -13.45 -36.00
C GLN A 712 30.96 -12.20 -36.32
N ALA A 713 31.87 -11.86 -35.41
CA ALA A 713 32.83 -10.80 -35.63
C ALA A 713 34.04 -11.32 -36.41
N ASP A 714 34.19 -10.87 -37.66
CA ASP A 714 35.47 -10.83 -38.36
C ASP A 714 35.75 -9.39 -38.78
N GLY A 715 36.97 -8.93 -38.52
CA GLY A 715 37.36 -7.54 -38.80
C GLY A 715 38.02 -7.39 -40.17
N LEU A 716 37.99 -6.17 -40.71
CA LEU A 716 39.06 -5.64 -41.56
C LEU A 716 38.99 -4.11 -41.64
N GLN A 717 40.11 -3.51 -42.05
CA GLN A 717 40.37 -2.07 -42.03
C GLN A 717 39.81 -1.36 -43.28
N GLY A 718 39.60 -0.04 -43.20
CA GLY A 718 39.70 0.81 -44.40
C GLY A 718 38.74 2.00 -44.52
N HIS A 719 39.32 3.20 -44.43
CA HIS A 719 38.94 4.44 -45.15
C HIS A 719 37.46 4.87 -45.31
N GLY A 720 37.15 6.04 -44.73
CA GLY A 720 37.08 7.26 -45.56
C GLY A 720 35.72 7.86 -45.94
N ASN A 721 35.54 9.12 -45.54
CA ASN A 721 34.68 10.17 -46.11
C ASN A 721 33.14 10.06 -46.05
N GLY A 722 32.54 11.19 -45.66
CA GLY A 722 31.55 11.84 -46.54
C GLY A 722 30.13 12.03 -46.00
N LEU A 723 29.92 13.18 -45.34
CA LEU A 723 28.72 14.05 -45.43
C LEU A 723 27.48 13.50 -46.18
N HIS A 724 26.35 13.41 -45.48
CA HIS A 724 25.29 14.41 -45.66
C HIS A 724 24.32 14.52 -44.47
#